data_AF-A0A945CN61-F1
#
_entry.id   AF-A0A945CN61-F1
#
_cell.length_a   1.000
_cell.length_b   1.000
_cell.length_c   1.000
_cell.angle_alpha   90.00
_cell.angle_beta   90.00
_cell.angle_gamma   90.00
#
_symmetry.space_group_name_H-M   'P 1'
#
loop_
_entity.id
_entity.type
_entity.pdbx_description
1 polymer ?
#
loop_
_entity_poly.entity_id
_entity_poly.type
_entity_poly.pdbx_seq_one_letter_code
_entity_poly.pdbx_strand_id
1 'polypeptide(L)'
;MPPKSRFRPAFFLCRLCAIALFLILSTDTSMTESQQYPTSLTATCGDMSLRYDLHQGISLTVHGIEMIRGSSIWIMKPGWVGRLYGAVDNPRIFADATITTAEDGRKTILIQHRLPDETPGSFEGTQTITLHPDNRIEFLLDFRMIEDVPAIIEWTVGQINSAPLIGASYSATTSSGDVSGVVPVEAPSPDVEASSLANGLRELTIGSRIGPILFAGNEEAHLRFFDYRKNRFANDAKPIFWFGRLGTPLEYGEEYRYYSRIDFPDAVAPISQAVDSVEARVAIKNEEKALVPNQRNDVIIPTPKELTFTDHSLPLDAQTTIFVGDDPSPETEKAVKFILREMDDIYNLRMNVNRRPLPAKLPPGSILLGEVDRLENAFNICAPGHLKLPESAEGYLLHVDGNVAAISAKTGRGIFHGATTLVQLVTLDETGMALRGAAIRDWPSLPFRGIHCLSGRDTADEISRALRTLMARFKINNLVWECEYIIWDSAPEIAHSHYGMPKPDAAMVVQAAKENLVEITPLVQSLGHSEWIFVNGRNLDIAEDPETPYAYCPTNERSYDFIFSVYEEALELFDHPAIFHIGHDEVTMRGRFPWRSRKTGKSVTELVLADIDRLKSWFDERGVRLMMWGDMFLTQGEAPDATFAHTAAEAQERRALLPKDILIADWHYNPVPPEKYTSLQIWKDAGFTVVGAPWYNPVNIRNHTLQAIEVGAEGMLQTTWAGFNFKIDGNEQAWFQYYAYITAAHYFWSGDQSAPDELPFRPQDAFLKAWFGDRPLRQPKEGFFVDLSPVANRSLSDDGPGAGWFGYGESLDLSSFPADRDLFGETRFQIKSNRDHNSALILSGRLNPKGTFPRQATLTFAYGITASELHFLSASPLAGNELEKIGAIEIVYTDSTAATLELIYGRNIFALNDDRIGRDTRIAWTGRTAAGAGVHLWDLKWEN
;
A
#
# COMPACT_ATOMS: atom_id res chain seq x y z
N MET A 1 -25.93 65.08 14.02
CA MET A 1 -25.53 64.57 15.35
C MET A 1 -25.69 63.03 15.37
N PRO A 2 -25.01 62.31 16.28
CA PRO A 2 -25.05 60.84 16.43
C PRO A 2 -26.20 60.48 17.44
N PRO A 3 -26.25 59.36 18.21
CA PRO A 3 -25.41 58.12 18.34
C PRO A 3 -26.27 56.83 18.12
N LYS A 4 -25.97 55.56 18.44
CA LYS A 4 -24.88 54.63 18.92
C LYS A 4 -25.47 53.20 18.67
N SER A 5 -24.88 52.00 18.81
CA SER A 5 -23.56 51.33 18.84
C SER A 5 -23.90 49.82 19.03
N ARG A 6 -23.14 48.76 18.70
CA ARG A 6 -21.72 48.44 18.40
C ARG A 6 -21.74 47.08 17.62
N PHE A 7 -20.68 46.48 17.07
CA PHE A 7 -19.26 46.84 16.97
C PHE A 7 -18.77 46.65 15.52
N ARG A 8 -18.03 45.58 15.16
CA ARG A 8 -17.63 45.17 13.79
C ARG A 8 -17.14 43.69 13.74
N PRO A 9 -16.99 43.05 12.56
CA PRO A 9 -16.66 41.62 12.38
C PRO A 9 -15.18 41.33 12.03
N ALA A 10 -14.78 40.04 12.02
CA ALA A 10 -13.51 39.51 11.48
C ALA A 10 -13.60 38.00 11.12
N PHE A 11 -12.51 37.40 10.64
CA PHE A 11 -12.39 36.08 9.96
C PHE A 11 -11.59 35.01 10.78
N PHE A 12 -11.81 33.73 10.42
CA PHE A 12 -10.85 32.58 10.40
C PHE A 12 -10.31 31.90 11.69
N LEU A 13 -9.95 30.61 11.48
CA LEU A 13 -8.98 29.73 12.18
C LEU A 13 -9.05 29.50 13.71
N CYS A 14 -9.27 28.22 14.10
CA CYS A 14 -8.17 27.32 14.51
C CYS A 14 -8.63 25.83 14.54
N ARG A 15 -7.69 24.89 14.77
CA ARG A 15 -7.90 23.41 14.79
C ARG A 15 -7.82 22.81 16.23
N LEU A 16 -8.00 21.47 16.30
CA LEU A 16 -7.36 20.47 17.20
C LEU A 16 -8.10 19.92 18.45
N CYS A 17 -7.86 18.61 18.66
CA CYS A 17 -7.93 17.80 19.90
C CYS A 17 -9.28 17.37 20.54
N ALA A 18 -9.79 16.19 20.12
CA ALA A 18 -10.40 15.08 20.90
C ALA A 18 -10.98 14.07 19.87
N ILE A 19 -10.86 12.73 19.94
CA ILE A 19 -10.51 11.75 20.99
C ILE A 19 -11.41 11.83 22.24
N ALA A 20 -12.66 11.37 22.10
CA ALA A 20 -13.43 10.56 23.07
C ALA A 20 -14.91 10.43 22.64
N LEU A 21 -15.54 9.29 22.97
CA LEU A 21 -17.00 9.01 23.07
C LEU A 21 -17.98 9.66 22.08
N PHE A 22 -18.77 8.84 21.35
CA PHE A 22 -20.17 9.18 21.01
C PHE A 22 -21.11 7.96 20.95
N LEU A 23 -21.30 7.33 22.11
CA LEU A 23 -22.60 6.79 22.56
C LEU A 23 -23.25 7.94 23.37
N ILE A 24 -24.54 8.28 23.35
CA ILE A 24 -25.81 7.67 22.87
C ILE A 24 -26.75 8.84 22.47
N LEU A 25 -27.75 8.61 21.60
CA LEU A 25 -29.13 9.15 21.78
C LEU A 25 -30.16 8.58 20.78
N SER A 26 -30.74 7.43 21.12
CA SER A 26 -32.00 6.96 20.54
C SER A 26 -32.84 6.26 21.62
N THR A 27 -33.71 7.02 22.29
CA THR A 27 -34.59 6.49 23.34
C THR A 27 -35.92 6.01 22.77
N ASP A 28 -36.10 4.69 22.64
CA ASP A 28 -37.35 4.08 23.12
C ASP A 28 -37.14 2.61 23.55
N THR A 29 -38.18 2.03 24.11
CA THR A 29 -38.11 1.02 25.17
C THR A 29 -38.32 -0.42 24.70
N SER A 30 -37.29 -1.26 24.85
CA SER A 30 -37.37 -2.68 25.31
C SER A 30 -36.11 -3.53 25.02
N MET A 31 -34.89 -2.96 25.11
CA MET A 31 -33.67 -3.76 24.96
C MET A 31 -33.24 -4.42 26.29
N THR A 32 -32.91 -5.71 26.21
CA THR A 32 -32.13 -6.43 27.23
C THR A 32 -30.73 -5.83 27.32
N GLU A 33 -30.17 -5.71 28.52
CA GLU A 33 -28.80 -5.20 28.73
C GLU A 33 -27.77 -6.11 28.03
N SER A 34 -27.23 -5.64 26.90
CA SER A 34 -26.09 -6.29 26.25
C SER A 34 -24.84 -6.07 27.12
N GLN A 35 -24.46 -7.09 27.89
CA GLN A 35 -23.34 -7.03 28.84
C GLN A 35 -22.04 -6.65 28.11
N GLN A 36 -21.56 -5.43 28.30
CA GLN A 36 -20.42 -4.89 27.57
C GLN A 36 -19.12 -5.27 28.27
N TYR A 37 -18.45 -6.31 27.76
CA TYR A 37 -17.17 -6.79 28.27
C TYR A 37 -16.01 -5.81 27.98
N PRO A 38 -14.95 -5.77 28.81
CA PRO A 38 -13.77 -4.95 28.54
C PRO A 38 -13.07 -5.43 27.26
N THR A 39 -12.69 -4.49 26.39
CA THR A 39 -12.03 -4.78 25.10
C THR A 39 -10.50 -4.78 25.16
N SER A 40 -9.92 -4.41 26.31
CA SER A 40 -8.49 -4.43 26.58
C SER A 40 -8.20 -4.44 28.09
N LEU A 41 -6.99 -4.84 28.45
CA LEU A 41 -6.43 -4.74 29.80
C LEU A 41 -5.22 -3.80 29.81
N THR A 42 -4.95 -3.16 30.95
CA THR A 42 -3.74 -2.35 31.16
C THR A 42 -3.10 -2.62 32.52
N ALA A 43 -1.77 -2.54 32.60
CA ALA A 43 -1.02 -2.69 33.84
C ALA A 43 0.28 -1.87 33.80
N THR A 44 0.66 -1.31 34.95
CA THR A 44 1.94 -0.58 35.12
C THR A 44 2.71 -1.11 36.33
N CYS A 45 4.03 -1.30 36.18
CA CYS A 45 4.93 -1.74 37.25
C CYS A 45 6.37 -1.35 36.87
N GLY A 46 7.16 -0.84 37.82
CA GLY A 46 8.41 -0.15 37.46
C GLY A 46 8.14 1.01 36.47
N ASP A 47 8.99 1.13 35.47
CA ASP A 47 8.83 2.04 34.32
C ASP A 47 8.10 1.39 33.14
N MET A 48 7.55 0.19 33.33
CA MET A 48 6.76 -0.52 32.33
C MET A 48 5.29 -0.09 32.33
N SER A 49 4.74 0.12 31.14
CA SER A 49 3.30 0.25 30.91
C SER A 49 2.87 -0.68 29.77
N LEU A 50 2.02 -1.66 30.12
CA LEU A 50 1.51 -2.70 29.26
C LEU A 50 0.03 -2.45 28.92
N ARG A 51 -0.35 -2.71 27.67
CA ARG A 51 -1.73 -2.89 27.23
C ARG A 51 -1.86 -4.23 26.50
N TYR A 52 -2.86 -5.02 26.86
CA TYR A 52 -3.31 -6.17 26.07
C TYR A 52 -4.59 -5.76 25.33
N ASP A 53 -4.56 -5.78 24.00
CA ASP A 53 -5.70 -5.53 23.12
C ASP A 53 -6.13 -6.84 22.43
N LEU A 54 -7.43 -7.02 22.14
CA LEU A 54 -7.95 -8.24 21.52
C LEU A 54 -7.28 -8.55 20.16
N HIS A 55 -7.02 -7.52 19.34
CA HIS A 55 -6.55 -7.69 17.97
C HIS A 55 -5.03 -7.52 17.81
N GLN A 56 -4.41 -6.67 18.62
CA GLN A 56 -2.96 -6.42 18.59
C GLN A 56 -2.17 -7.31 19.55
N GLY A 57 -2.84 -7.95 20.52
CA GLY A 57 -2.20 -8.64 21.63
C GLY A 57 -1.52 -7.64 22.58
N ILE A 58 -0.33 -7.99 23.06
CA ILE A 58 0.42 -7.24 24.07
C ILE A 58 1.27 -6.16 23.39
N SER A 59 1.02 -4.91 23.76
CA SER A 59 1.95 -3.79 23.58
C SER A 59 2.59 -3.42 24.92
N LEU A 60 3.88 -3.09 24.90
CA LEU A 60 4.67 -2.76 26.08
C LEU A 60 5.55 -1.55 25.80
N THR A 61 5.42 -0.52 26.63
CA THR A 61 6.40 0.56 26.74
C THR A 61 7.23 0.39 28.02
N VAL A 62 8.51 0.73 27.96
CA VAL A 62 9.43 0.72 29.11
C VAL A 62 10.24 2.02 29.07
N HIS A 63 10.30 2.76 30.19
CA HIS A 63 10.78 4.16 30.19
C HIS A 63 10.05 5.06 29.16
N GLY A 64 8.80 4.69 28.85
CA GLY A 64 7.97 5.30 27.80
C GLY A 64 8.44 5.04 26.36
N ILE A 65 9.43 4.17 26.13
CA ILE A 65 9.87 3.72 24.79
C ILE A 65 9.12 2.44 24.46
N GLU A 66 8.52 2.33 23.27
CA GLU A 66 7.83 1.11 22.84
C GLU A 66 8.85 -0.01 22.58
N MET A 67 8.72 -1.12 23.32
CA MET A 67 9.60 -2.28 23.25
C MET A 67 8.91 -3.51 22.64
N ILE A 68 7.61 -3.71 22.93
CA ILE A 68 6.78 -4.75 22.29
C ILE A 68 5.63 -4.06 21.57
N ARG A 69 5.46 -4.33 20.28
CA ARG A 69 4.49 -3.69 19.38
C ARG A 69 3.24 -4.57 19.12
N GLY A 70 3.15 -5.75 19.74
CA GLY A 70 2.08 -6.74 19.59
C GLY A 70 2.51 -8.15 19.99
N SER A 71 1.54 -9.06 20.17
CA SER A 71 1.77 -10.49 20.45
C SER A 71 0.64 -11.37 19.87
N SER A 72 0.82 -12.68 19.80
CA SER A 72 -0.21 -13.61 19.30
C SER A 72 -0.10 -15.01 19.91
N ILE A 73 -1.25 -15.69 20.01
CA ILE A 73 -1.36 -17.14 20.18
C ILE A 73 -2.27 -17.62 19.06
N TRP A 74 -1.77 -18.52 18.21
CA TRP A 74 -2.52 -19.18 17.15
C TRP A 74 -2.32 -20.69 17.24
N ILE A 75 -3.42 -21.44 17.19
CA ILE A 75 -3.44 -22.88 17.02
C ILE A 75 -4.05 -23.14 15.66
N MET A 76 -3.28 -23.75 14.76
CA MET A 76 -3.62 -23.93 13.35
C MET A 76 -3.52 -25.41 12.99
N LYS A 77 -4.22 -25.84 11.94
CA LYS A 77 -3.95 -27.13 11.30
C LYS A 77 -2.57 -27.10 10.62
N PRO A 78 -1.81 -28.22 10.56
CA PRO A 78 -0.54 -28.30 9.86
C PRO A 78 -0.61 -27.73 8.43
N GLY A 79 0.42 -26.97 8.03
CA GLY A 79 0.41 -26.23 6.76
C GLY A 79 -0.43 -24.95 6.76
N TRP A 80 -0.94 -24.51 7.92
CA TRP A 80 -1.73 -23.27 8.12
C TRP A 80 -3.12 -23.28 7.48
N VAL A 81 -3.61 -24.45 7.03
CA VAL A 81 -4.85 -24.65 6.25
C VAL A 81 -6.17 -24.50 7.04
N GLY A 82 -6.15 -23.80 8.18
CA GLY A 82 -7.33 -23.53 9.00
C GLY A 82 -6.98 -23.26 10.46
N ARG A 83 -7.70 -22.31 11.09
CA ARG A 83 -7.56 -21.98 12.51
C ARG A 83 -8.37 -22.95 13.38
N LEU A 84 -7.78 -23.37 14.49
CA LEU A 84 -8.43 -24.13 15.57
C LEU A 84 -8.68 -23.23 16.79
N TYR A 85 -7.77 -22.29 17.06
CA TYR A 85 -7.94 -21.25 18.08
C TYR A 85 -7.05 -20.03 17.81
N GLY A 86 -7.54 -18.85 18.18
CA GLY A 86 -6.74 -17.65 18.46
C GLY A 86 -7.45 -16.74 19.45
N ALA A 87 -6.72 -15.81 20.06
CA ALA A 87 -7.27 -14.92 21.09
C ALA A 87 -8.53 -14.13 20.62
N VAL A 88 -8.54 -13.73 19.34
CA VAL A 88 -9.67 -13.02 18.69
C VAL A 88 -10.95 -13.85 18.57
N ASP A 89 -10.88 -15.18 18.64
CA ASP A 89 -12.05 -16.07 18.51
C ASP A 89 -12.89 -16.11 19.81
N ASN A 90 -12.38 -15.53 20.90
CA ASN A 90 -13.14 -15.32 22.12
C ASN A 90 -13.31 -13.82 22.41
N PRO A 91 -14.44 -13.19 22.00
CA PRO A 91 -14.70 -11.77 22.27
C PRO A 91 -14.97 -11.48 23.76
N ARG A 92 -15.02 -12.50 24.63
CA ARG A 92 -15.12 -12.38 26.10
C ARG A 92 -13.79 -12.72 26.81
N ILE A 93 -12.66 -12.85 26.12
CA ILE A 93 -11.37 -13.30 26.70
C ILE A 93 -10.91 -12.50 27.95
N PHE A 94 -11.28 -11.22 28.04
CA PHE A 94 -10.95 -10.35 29.18
C PHE A 94 -12.00 -10.35 30.30
N ALA A 95 -13.10 -11.10 30.17
CA ALA A 95 -14.17 -11.18 31.19
C ALA A 95 -13.74 -11.99 32.42
N ASP A 96 -13.03 -13.10 32.21
CA ASP A 96 -12.47 -13.96 33.27
C ASP A 96 -11.06 -13.52 33.70
N ALA A 97 -10.50 -12.48 33.06
CA ALA A 97 -9.13 -12.08 33.29
C ALA A 97 -8.97 -11.33 34.62
N THR A 98 -7.89 -11.63 35.34
CA THR A 98 -7.61 -11.00 36.65
C THR A 98 -6.27 -10.29 36.66
N ILE A 99 -6.17 -9.20 37.42
CA ILE A 99 -4.92 -8.48 37.68
C ILE A 99 -4.72 -8.42 39.19
N THR A 100 -3.72 -9.14 39.69
CA THR A 100 -3.31 -9.07 41.11
C THR A 100 -2.09 -8.18 41.28
N THR A 101 -1.88 -7.67 42.49
CA THR A 101 -0.67 -6.90 42.86
C THR A 101 -0.18 -7.42 44.20
N ALA A 102 1.10 -7.77 44.29
CA ALA A 102 1.74 -8.27 45.49
C ALA A 102 2.30 -7.14 46.36
N GLU A 103 2.71 -7.45 47.60
CA GLU A 103 3.24 -6.47 48.57
C GLU A 103 4.54 -5.79 48.10
N ASP A 104 5.31 -6.44 47.22
CA ASP A 104 6.51 -5.89 46.57
C ASP A 104 6.19 -4.95 45.39
N GLY A 105 4.91 -4.76 45.05
CA GLY A 105 4.44 -3.93 43.93
C GLY A 105 4.36 -4.65 42.57
N ARG A 106 4.84 -5.90 42.50
CA ARG A 106 4.75 -6.77 41.30
C ARG A 106 3.29 -6.97 40.90
N LYS A 107 2.99 -6.96 39.60
CA LYS A 107 1.65 -7.23 39.06
C LYS A 107 1.63 -8.54 38.28
N THR A 108 0.58 -9.33 38.46
CA THR A 108 0.34 -10.55 37.69
C THR A 108 -1.03 -10.49 37.04
N ILE A 109 -1.04 -10.57 35.71
CA ILE A 109 -2.23 -10.69 34.87
C ILE A 109 -2.42 -12.18 34.57
N LEU A 110 -3.65 -12.67 34.71
CA LEU A 110 -4.06 -14.03 34.34
C LEU A 110 -5.16 -13.97 33.28
N ILE A 111 -4.99 -14.68 32.17
CA ILE A 111 -5.92 -14.73 31.03
C ILE A 111 -6.24 -16.19 30.71
N GLN A 112 -7.52 -16.47 30.45
CA GLN A 112 -8.01 -17.80 30.08
C GLN A 112 -8.15 -17.90 28.56
N HIS A 113 -7.39 -18.78 27.93
CA HIS A 113 -7.40 -19.01 26.48
C HIS A 113 -8.24 -20.25 26.14
N ARG A 114 -9.49 -20.01 25.78
CA ARG A 114 -10.49 -21.00 25.36
C ARG A 114 -11.49 -20.33 24.43
N LEU A 115 -12.25 -21.09 23.64
CA LEU A 115 -13.47 -20.58 23.01
C LEU A 115 -14.58 -20.37 24.07
N PRO A 116 -15.63 -19.59 23.78
CA PRO A 116 -16.80 -19.49 24.65
C PRO A 116 -17.49 -20.85 24.84
N ASP A 117 -18.07 -21.12 26.02
CA ASP A 117 -18.70 -22.42 26.35
C ASP A 117 -19.84 -22.81 25.36
N GLU A 118 -20.43 -21.83 24.65
CA GLU A 118 -21.42 -22.04 23.60
C GLU A 118 -20.83 -22.63 22.29
N THR A 119 -19.50 -22.67 22.14
CA THR A 119 -18.78 -23.15 20.94
C THR A 119 -17.68 -24.15 21.32
N PRO A 120 -17.80 -25.44 20.97
CA PRO A 120 -16.75 -26.43 21.20
C PRO A 120 -15.43 -26.01 20.54
N GLY A 121 -14.33 -26.07 21.29
CA GLY A 121 -12.99 -25.77 20.80
C GLY A 121 -12.02 -26.91 21.04
N SER A 122 -11.02 -27.04 20.17
CA SER A 122 -10.01 -28.12 20.23
C SER A 122 -8.87 -27.85 21.23
N PHE A 123 -8.85 -26.67 21.86
CA PHE A 123 -7.73 -26.15 22.67
C PHE A 123 -8.23 -25.45 23.94
N GLU A 124 -7.51 -25.63 25.05
CA GLU A 124 -7.63 -24.78 26.24
C GLU A 124 -6.25 -24.46 26.84
N GLY A 125 -6.15 -23.29 27.49
CA GLY A 125 -4.94 -22.87 28.19
C GLY A 125 -5.10 -21.61 29.04
N THR A 126 -4.01 -21.22 29.68
CA THR A 126 -3.89 -20.07 30.58
C THR A 126 -2.60 -19.33 30.28
N GLN A 127 -2.68 -18.02 30.06
CA GLN A 127 -1.52 -17.14 29.98
C GLN A 127 -1.39 -16.33 31.27
N THR A 128 -0.23 -16.42 31.92
CA THR A 128 0.15 -15.56 33.05
C THR A 128 1.21 -14.57 32.57
N ILE A 129 1.02 -13.28 32.86
CA ILE A 129 1.96 -12.20 32.53
C ILE A 129 2.33 -11.50 33.83
N THR A 130 3.59 -11.57 34.25
CA THR A 130 4.06 -10.97 35.51
C THR A 130 5.03 -9.84 35.25
N LEU A 131 4.65 -8.63 35.65
CA LEU A 131 5.48 -7.43 35.60
C LEU A 131 6.08 -7.19 36.98
N HIS A 132 7.39 -7.00 37.05
CA HIS A 132 8.14 -6.76 38.29
C HIS A 132 8.62 -5.30 38.40
N PRO A 133 8.90 -4.79 39.62
CA PRO A 133 9.37 -3.43 39.82
C PRO A 133 10.79 -3.16 39.26
N ASP A 134 11.60 -4.21 39.09
CA ASP A 134 12.96 -4.20 38.52
C ASP A 134 12.95 -4.30 36.98
N ASN A 135 11.90 -3.75 36.35
CA ASN A 135 11.69 -3.72 34.89
C ASN A 135 11.81 -5.09 34.17
N ARG A 136 11.68 -6.22 34.90
CA ARG A 136 11.49 -7.56 34.33
C ARG A 136 10.02 -7.83 34.01
N ILE A 137 9.76 -8.44 32.86
CA ILE A 137 8.48 -9.07 32.51
C ILE A 137 8.66 -10.57 32.24
N GLU A 138 7.72 -11.36 32.76
CA GLU A 138 7.65 -12.81 32.55
C GLU A 138 6.33 -13.20 31.90
N PHE A 139 6.38 -14.21 31.04
CA PHE A 139 5.24 -14.80 30.35
C PHE A 139 5.26 -16.32 30.56
N LEU A 140 4.16 -16.87 31.06
CA LEU A 140 3.95 -18.31 31.19
C LEU A 140 2.69 -18.67 30.41
N LEU A 141 2.78 -19.68 29.56
CA LEU A 141 1.65 -20.24 28.81
C LEU A 141 1.54 -21.74 29.14
N ASP A 142 0.51 -22.09 29.90
CA ASP A 142 0.11 -23.46 30.23
C ASP A 142 -1.07 -23.86 29.33
N PHE A 143 -0.99 -24.94 28.56
CA PHE A 143 -2.07 -25.31 27.63
C PHE A 143 -2.08 -26.79 27.23
N ARG A 144 -3.17 -27.24 26.60
CA ARG A 144 -3.29 -28.57 25.99
C ARG A 144 -4.30 -28.61 24.85
N MET A 145 -4.17 -29.62 23.99
CA MET A 145 -5.20 -29.98 23.01
C MET A 145 -6.26 -30.87 23.69
N ILE A 146 -7.52 -30.48 23.58
CA ILE A 146 -8.68 -31.18 24.16
C ILE A 146 -9.50 -31.99 23.14
N GLU A 147 -9.14 -31.92 21.86
CA GLU A 147 -9.61 -32.83 20.81
C GLU A 147 -8.42 -33.48 20.08
N ASP A 148 -8.61 -34.70 19.58
CA ASP A 148 -7.63 -35.44 18.77
C ASP A 148 -7.64 -34.94 17.31
N VAL A 149 -7.03 -33.77 17.11
CA VAL A 149 -6.89 -33.11 15.81
C VAL A 149 -5.44 -32.68 15.57
N PRO A 150 -4.85 -32.94 14.39
CA PRO A 150 -3.52 -32.47 14.07
C PRO A 150 -3.44 -30.93 14.16
N ALA A 151 -2.55 -30.44 15.02
CA ALA A 151 -2.40 -29.02 15.31
C ALA A 151 -0.93 -28.58 15.33
N ILE A 152 -0.71 -27.30 15.05
CA ILE A 152 0.56 -26.59 15.26
C ILE A 152 0.30 -25.30 16.05
N ILE A 153 1.24 -24.90 16.91
CA ILE A 153 1.21 -23.62 17.63
C ILE A 153 2.16 -22.58 17.03
N GLU A 154 1.67 -21.35 16.90
CA GLU A 154 2.49 -20.14 16.98
C GLU A 154 2.17 -19.40 18.29
N TRP A 155 3.21 -19.09 19.07
CA TRP A 155 3.16 -18.19 20.21
C TRP A 155 4.17 -17.07 20.00
N THR A 156 3.72 -15.95 19.44
CA THR A 156 4.52 -14.72 19.38
C THR A 156 4.49 -14.08 20.77
N VAL A 157 5.53 -14.26 21.57
CA VAL A 157 5.68 -13.61 22.88
C VAL A 157 5.73 -12.09 22.70
N GLY A 158 6.45 -11.61 21.68
CA GLY A 158 6.47 -10.20 21.34
C GLY A 158 7.00 -9.90 19.93
N GLN A 159 6.35 -8.94 19.29
CA GLN A 159 6.87 -8.24 18.11
C GLN A 159 7.77 -7.10 18.60
N ILE A 160 9.06 -7.37 18.75
CA ILE A 160 10.02 -6.50 19.46
C ILE A 160 10.44 -5.33 18.56
N ASN A 161 10.38 -4.11 19.07
CA ASN A 161 10.78 -2.91 18.31
C ASN A 161 12.26 -3.00 17.90
N SER A 162 12.53 -2.78 16.61
CA SER A 162 13.89 -2.86 16.05
C SER A 162 14.76 -1.64 16.37
N ALA A 163 14.19 -0.44 16.51
CA ALA A 163 14.95 0.82 16.60
C ALA A 163 15.93 0.93 17.80
N PRO A 164 15.65 0.36 19.00
CA PRO A 164 16.61 0.30 20.09
C PRO A 164 17.73 -0.75 19.89
N LEU A 165 17.50 -1.77 19.06
CA LEU A 165 18.34 -2.96 18.93
C LEU A 165 19.33 -2.90 17.77
N ILE A 166 18.96 -2.28 16.65
CA ILE A 166 19.80 -2.31 15.43
C ILE A 166 21.18 -1.66 15.64
N GLY A 167 22.22 -2.35 15.18
CA GLY A 167 23.63 -1.97 15.39
C GLY A 167 24.20 -2.31 16.78
N ALA A 168 23.40 -2.85 17.70
CA ALA A 168 23.89 -3.32 19.00
C ALA A 168 24.68 -4.63 18.88
N SER A 169 25.64 -4.86 19.77
CA SER A 169 26.24 -6.19 19.95
C SER A 169 25.27 -7.12 20.67
N TYR A 170 25.34 -8.42 20.37
CA TYR A 170 24.56 -9.44 21.07
C TYR A 170 25.36 -10.73 21.33
N SER A 171 24.93 -11.48 22.33
CA SER A 171 25.40 -12.83 22.65
C SER A 171 24.24 -13.68 23.14
N ALA A 172 24.12 -14.91 22.65
CA ALA A 172 23.06 -15.83 23.01
C ALA A 172 23.56 -17.27 23.23
N THR A 173 22.96 -17.92 24.22
CA THR A 173 23.08 -19.35 24.52
C THR A 173 21.89 -20.08 23.91
N THR A 174 22.11 -21.02 22.99
CA THR A 174 21.05 -21.82 22.38
C THR A 174 21.22 -23.31 22.65
N SER A 175 20.20 -24.11 22.33
CA SER A 175 20.26 -25.57 22.33
C SER A 175 21.32 -26.15 21.36
N SER A 176 21.78 -25.37 20.37
CA SER A 176 22.86 -25.75 19.44
C SER A 176 24.25 -25.25 19.83
N GLY A 177 24.35 -24.39 20.86
CA GLY A 177 25.61 -23.78 21.33
C GLY A 177 25.53 -22.25 21.44
N ASP A 178 26.67 -21.63 21.72
CA ASP A 178 26.75 -20.19 21.94
C ASP A 178 26.99 -19.44 20.62
N VAL A 179 26.27 -18.33 20.42
CA VAL A 179 26.40 -17.44 19.24
C VAL A 179 26.55 -15.99 19.68
N SER A 180 27.26 -15.18 18.90
CA SER A 180 27.39 -13.73 19.15
C SER A 180 27.63 -12.96 17.85
N GLY A 181 27.34 -11.66 17.86
CA GLY A 181 27.46 -10.82 16.68
C GLY A 181 26.98 -9.39 16.91
N VAL A 182 26.54 -8.75 15.83
CA VAL A 182 25.92 -7.42 15.82
C VAL A 182 24.54 -7.55 15.18
N VAL A 183 23.53 -6.94 15.79
CA VAL A 183 22.16 -6.89 15.27
C VAL A 183 22.18 -6.12 13.94
N PRO A 184 21.78 -6.72 12.80
CA PRO A 184 21.89 -6.07 11.49
C PRO A 184 21.15 -4.74 11.43
N VAL A 185 21.79 -3.69 10.91
CA VAL A 185 21.11 -2.39 10.68
C VAL A 185 20.08 -2.53 9.56
N GLU A 186 20.46 -3.19 8.47
CA GLU A 186 19.55 -3.67 7.43
C GLU A 186 19.25 -5.16 7.62
N ALA A 187 17.99 -5.57 7.39
CA ALA A 187 17.61 -6.98 7.52
C ALA A 187 18.24 -7.83 6.40
N PRO A 188 18.77 -9.03 6.70
CA PRO A 188 19.56 -9.78 5.71
C PRO A 188 18.71 -10.55 4.70
N SER A 189 17.56 -11.11 5.10
CA SER A 189 16.77 -12.02 4.27
C SER A 189 15.26 -12.00 4.60
N PRO A 190 14.36 -12.32 3.63
CA PRO A 190 12.98 -12.69 3.93
C PRO A 190 12.84 -14.05 4.66
N ASP A 191 13.86 -14.92 4.54
CA ASP A 191 13.86 -16.24 5.17
C ASP A 191 14.12 -16.17 6.69
N VAL A 192 13.42 -17.03 7.44
CA VAL A 192 13.40 -17.03 8.91
C VAL A 192 14.70 -17.57 9.51
N GLU A 193 15.29 -18.61 8.92
CA GLU A 193 16.53 -19.21 9.45
C GLU A 193 17.74 -18.32 9.10
N ALA A 194 17.81 -17.80 7.87
CA ALA A 194 18.85 -16.86 7.45
C ALA A 194 18.81 -15.50 8.18
N SER A 195 17.66 -15.12 8.73
CA SER A 195 17.47 -13.91 9.56
C SER A 195 17.45 -14.19 11.07
N SER A 196 17.72 -15.42 11.52
CA SER A 196 17.72 -15.78 12.94
C SER A 196 18.98 -15.32 13.69
N LEU A 197 18.80 -14.56 14.77
CA LEU A 197 19.86 -14.21 15.72
C LEU A 197 20.05 -15.34 16.76
N ALA A 198 18.97 -16.02 17.12
CA ALA A 198 18.97 -17.23 17.95
C ALA A 198 17.76 -18.13 17.65
N ASN A 199 17.98 -19.45 17.65
CA ASN A 199 16.96 -20.48 17.43
C ASN A 199 17.18 -21.60 18.46
N GLY A 200 16.13 -22.04 19.16
CA GLY A 200 16.28 -22.87 20.36
C GLY A 200 16.92 -22.09 21.52
N LEU A 201 16.53 -20.83 21.67
CA LEU A 201 17.08 -19.85 22.60
C LEU A 201 16.83 -20.25 24.07
N ARG A 202 17.90 -20.19 24.88
CA ARG A 202 17.82 -20.25 26.35
C ARG A 202 18.03 -18.86 26.98
N GLU A 203 19.02 -18.12 26.49
CA GLU A 203 19.35 -16.75 26.96
C GLU A 203 19.98 -15.92 25.82
N LEU A 204 19.60 -14.64 25.66
CA LEU A 204 20.10 -13.68 24.68
C LEU A 204 20.24 -12.32 25.35
N THR A 205 21.46 -11.78 25.40
CA THR A 205 21.71 -10.38 25.80
C THR A 205 21.93 -9.53 24.55
N ILE A 206 21.24 -8.39 24.44
CA ILE A 206 21.50 -7.36 23.44
C ILE A 206 21.94 -6.07 24.14
N GLY A 207 23.10 -5.53 23.76
CA GLY A 207 23.64 -4.25 24.25
C GLY A 207 22.95 -3.04 23.64
N SER A 208 21.63 -2.92 23.84
CA SER A 208 20.76 -1.98 23.14
C SER A 208 21.03 -0.50 23.46
N ARG A 209 20.46 0.40 22.65
CA ARG A 209 20.54 1.86 22.85
C ARG A 209 19.98 2.36 24.19
N ILE A 210 19.15 1.59 24.88
CA ILE A 210 18.61 1.96 26.20
C ILE A 210 19.39 1.34 27.37
N GLY A 211 20.35 0.45 27.08
CA GLY A 211 21.04 -0.41 28.05
C GLY A 211 20.92 -1.89 27.65
N PRO A 212 21.58 -2.82 28.38
CA PRO A 212 21.44 -4.24 28.14
C PRO A 212 19.98 -4.70 28.30
N ILE A 213 19.50 -5.54 27.38
CA ILE A 213 18.22 -6.23 27.48
C ILE A 213 18.48 -7.72 27.43
N LEU A 214 17.92 -8.47 28.38
CA LEU A 214 17.98 -9.93 28.40
C LEU A 214 16.67 -10.51 27.86
N PHE A 215 16.75 -11.54 27.03
CA PHE A 215 15.64 -12.40 26.63
C PHE A 215 15.97 -13.83 27.04
N ALA A 216 15.08 -14.52 27.74
CA ALA A 216 15.33 -15.89 28.23
C ALA A 216 14.06 -16.75 28.16
N GLY A 217 14.20 -18.08 28.21
CA GLY A 217 13.08 -19.02 28.23
C GLY A 217 13.47 -20.41 28.71
N ASN A 218 12.47 -21.28 28.91
CA ASN A 218 12.72 -22.69 29.21
C ASN A 218 13.02 -23.50 27.94
N GLU A 219 13.62 -24.68 28.12
CA GLU A 219 14.03 -25.54 27.00
C GLU A 219 12.83 -25.98 26.17
N GLU A 220 11.72 -26.32 26.82
CA GLU A 220 10.48 -26.78 26.19
C GLU A 220 9.85 -25.71 25.28
N ALA A 221 10.01 -24.42 25.62
CA ALA A 221 9.55 -23.32 24.78
C ALA A 221 10.42 -23.07 23.54
N HIS A 222 11.62 -23.68 23.44
CA HIS A 222 12.50 -23.68 22.26
C HIS A 222 12.43 -22.37 21.44
N LEU A 223 12.65 -21.23 22.11
CA LEU A 223 12.28 -19.91 21.58
C LEU A 223 13.15 -19.52 20.38
N ARG A 224 12.64 -18.61 19.55
CA ARG A 224 13.34 -18.02 18.40
C ARG A 224 13.35 -16.52 18.51
N PHE A 225 14.44 -15.89 18.06
CA PHE A 225 14.58 -14.45 17.91
C PHE A 225 15.17 -14.17 16.51
N PHE A 226 14.37 -13.58 15.61
CA PHE A 226 14.78 -13.37 14.22
C PHE A 226 14.32 -12.02 13.65
N ASP A 227 15.04 -11.52 12.65
CA ASP A 227 14.71 -10.27 11.96
C ASP A 227 13.50 -10.49 11.05
N TYR A 228 12.40 -9.81 11.36
CA TYR A 228 11.13 -9.96 10.64
C TYR A 228 10.97 -8.89 9.55
N ARG A 229 11.84 -7.87 9.49
CA ARG A 229 11.62 -6.65 8.68
C ARG A 229 11.59 -6.87 7.17
N LYS A 230 12.08 -8.02 6.66
CA LYS A 230 11.96 -8.42 5.25
C LYS A 230 11.08 -9.66 5.04
N ASN A 231 10.45 -10.19 6.09
CA ASN A 231 9.61 -11.38 5.96
C ASN A 231 8.43 -11.12 5.00
N ARG A 232 7.92 -12.17 4.32
CA ARG A 232 6.75 -12.03 3.41
C ARG A 232 5.49 -11.46 4.08
N PHE A 233 5.40 -11.53 5.41
CA PHE A 233 4.31 -10.98 6.23
C PHE A 233 4.76 -9.77 7.07
N ALA A 234 5.86 -9.11 6.68
CA ALA A 234 6.31 -7.86 7.26
C ALA A 234 5.32 -6.71 6.97
N ASN A 235 5.41 -5.68 7.78
CA ASN A 235 4.80 -4.38 7.50
C ASN A 235 5.90 -3.34 7.68
N ASP A 236 6.25 -2.63 6.61
CA ASP A 236 7.37 -1.67 6.58
C ASP A 236 7.14 -0.49 7.54
N ALA A 237 5.87 -0.19 7.82
CA ALA A 237 5.42 0.80 8.80
C ALA A 237 5.55 0.29 10.27
N LYS A 238 5.90 -0.99 10.47
CA LYS A 238 6.03 -1.65 11.78
C LYS A 238 7.29 -2.54 11.85
N PRO A 239 8.50 -2.00 11.70
CA PRO A 239 9.73 -2.80 11.67
C PRO A 239 10.02 -3.41 13.06
N ILE A 240 10.09 -4.74 13.11
CA ILE A 240 10.23 -5.54 14.33
C ILE A 240 11.20 -6.73 14.16
N PHE A 241 11.72 -7.21 15.28
CA PHE A 241 12.22 -8.58 15.43
C PHE A 241 11.10 -9.45 16.01
N TRP A 242 10.98 -10.68 15.53
CA TRP A 242 9.97 -11.62 16.01
C TRP A 242 10.56 -12.50 17.13
N PHE A 243 9.84 -12.60 18.25
CA PHE A 243 10.26 -13.37 19.43
C PHE A 243 9.15 -14.31 19.93
N GLY A 244 9.42 -15.61 20.01
CA GLY A 244 8.41 -16.62 20.40
C GLY A 244 8.69 -18.07 19.99
N ARG A 245 7.64 -18.91 19.95
CA ARG A 245 7.62 -20.30 19.42
C ARG A 245 6.85 -20.34 18.10
N LEU A 246 7.43 -20.89 17.03
CA LEU A 246 6.83 -20.89 15.68
C LEU A 246 6.50 -22.31 15.18
N GLY A 247 5.34 -22.47 14.55
CA GLY A 247 4.98 -23.60 13.68
C GLY A 247 5.16 -25.01 14.26
N THR A 248 4.96 -25.19 15.57
CA THR A 248 5.37 -26.41 16.28
C THR A 248 4.21 -27.39 16.46
N PRO A 249 4.33 -28.69 16.07
CA PRO A 249 3.29 -29.70 16.29
C PRO A 249 2.86 -29.83 17.75
N LEU A 250 1.57 -30.11 17.94
CA LEU A 250 0.96 -30.44 19.22
C LEU A 250 0.30 -31.83 19.15
N GLU A 251 0.55 -32.63 20.18
CA GLU A 251 -0.10 -33.92 20.44
C GLU A 251 -1.35 -33.77 21.32
N TYR A 252 -2.31 -34.67 21.15
CA TYR A 252 -3.54 -34.70 21.94
C TYR A 252 -3.30 -35.21 23.38
N GLY A 253 -3.88 -34.52 24.37
CA GLY A 253 -3.84 -34.90 25.78
C GLY A 253 -2.52 -34.60 26.52
N GLU A 254 -1.46 -34.19 25.82
CA GLU A 254 -0.22 -33.71 26.43
C GLU A 254 -0.39 -32.29 27.02
N GLU A 255 0.24 -32.03 28.16
CA GLU A 255 0.22 -30.73 28.84
C GLU A 255 1.51 -29.94 28.58
N TYR A 256 1.38 -28.79 27.93
CA TYR A 256 2.49 -27.96 27.50
C TYR A 256 2.68 -26.76 28.45
N ARG A 257 3.93 -26.50 28.83
CA ARG A 257 4.35 -25.33 29.62
C ARG A 257 5.47 -24.58 28.90
N TYR A 258 5.15 -23.42 28.35
CA TYR A 258 6.14 -22.52 27.76
C TYR A 258 6.34 -21.29 28.64
N TYR A 259 7.59 -20.96 28.93
CA TYR A 259 8.01 -19.82 29.75
C TYR A 259 8.99 -18.94 28.97
N SER A 260 8.78 -17.63 29.06
CA SER A 260 9.63 -16.60 28.49
C SER A 260 9.79 -15.45 29.47
N ARG A 261 10.95 -14.79 29.45
CA ARG A 261 11.29 -13.64 30.29
C ARG A 261 12.04 -12.60 29.48
N ILE A 262 11.78 -11.32 29.78
CA ILE A 262 12.54 -10.20 29.24
C ILE A 262 12.91 -9.29 30.42
N ASP A 263 14.20 -9.05 30.62
CA ASP A 263 14.70 -8.08 31.60
C ASP A 263 15.12 -6.80 30.88
N PHE A 264 14.47 -5.69 31.19
CA PHE A 264 14.83 -4.36 30.71
C PHE A 264 15.65 -3.61 31.78
N PRO A 265 16.48 -2.61 31.42
CA PRO A 265 17.35 -1.94 32.38
C PRO A 265 16.57 -1.07 33.38
N ASP A 266 17.03 -1.04 34.64
CA ASP A 266 16.50 -0.20 35.73
C ASP A 266 16.39 1.30 35.37
N ALA A 267 17.28 1.77 34.49
CA ALA A 267 17.24 3.11 33.94
C ALA A 267 17.75 3.10 32.50
N VAL A 268 17.16 3.92 31.62
CA VAL A 268 17.79 4.25 30.33
C VAL A 268 19.15 4.87 30.62
N ALA A 269 20.24 4.23 30.19
CA ALA A 269 21.56 4.82 30.22
C ALA A 269 21.69 5.80 29.03
N PRO A 270 21.63 7.13 29.23
CA PRO A 270 21.52 8.05 28.10
C PRO A 270 22.87 8.18 27.41
N ILE A 271 23.01 7.50 26.26
CA ILE A 271 24.21 7.56 25.42
C ILE A 271 24.43 9.02 24.92
N SER A 272 23.34 9.75 24.71
CA SER A 272 23.28 11.17 24.33
C SER A 272 22.88 12.10 25.49
N GLN A 273 23.45 13.30 25.54
CA GLN A 273 23.02 14.38 26.43
C GLN A 273 22.06 15.35 25.72
N ALA A 274 20.97 15.72 26.38
CA ALA A 274 20.08 16.79 25.94
C ALA A 274 20.51 18.14 26.52
N VAL A 275 20.46 19.21 25.72
CA VAL A 275 20.51 20.60 26.18
C VAL A 275 19.25 21.34 25.73
N ASP A 276 18.84 22.39 26.44
CA ASP A 276 17.51 22.97 26.28
C ASP A 276 17.29 23.61 24.90
N SER A 277 18.11 24.61 24.55
CA SER A 277 18.09 25.20 23.20
C SER A 277 19.49 25.54 22.68
N VAL A 278 19.59 25.67 21.36
CA VAL A 278 20.68 26.41 20.69
C VAL A 278 20.06 27.57 19.92
N GLU A 279 20.62 28.77 20.07
CA GLU A 279 20.15 29.96 19.37
C GLU A 279 21.27 30.54 18.52
N ALA A 280 20.97 30.87 17.27
CA ALA A 280 21.92 31.50 16.36
C ALA A 280 21.29 32.67 15.60
N ARG A 281 22.09 33.71 15.36
CA ARG A 281 21.76 34.72 14.36
C ARG A 281 22.36 34.30 13.03
N VAL A 282 21.51 33.90 12.10
CA VAL A 282 21.92 33.35 10.80
C VAL A 282 21.98 34.45 9.73
N ALA A 283 22.90 34.28 8.79
CA ALA A 283 22.92 35.05 7.56
C ALA A 283 22.04 34.36 6.51
N ILE A 284 21.50 35.16 5.58
CA ILE A 284 20.96 34.67 4.31
C ILE A 284 21.90 35.00 3.16
N LYS A 285 21.89 34.15 2.14
CA LYS A 285 22.54 34.38 0.85
C LYS A 285 21.46 34.34 -0.23
N ASN A 286 21.15 35.48 -0.83
CA ASN A 286 20.20 35.56 -1.95
C ASN A 286 20.68 34.70 -3.12
N GLU A 287 19.73 34.15 -3.87
CA GLU A 287 19.96 33.29 -5.03
C GLU A 287 18.88 33.58 -6.08
N GLU A 288 19.29 33.96 -7.30
CA GLU A 288 18.37 34.30 -8.40
C GLU A 288 17.66 33.06 -8.95
N LYS A 289 18.22 31.87 -8.70
CA LYS A 289 17.74 30.58 -9.21
C LYS A 289 17.61 29.54 -8.09
N ALA A 290 16.95 29.93 -7.00
CA ALA A 290 16.81 29.12 -5.78
C ALA A 290 15.98 27.85 -6.03
N LEU A 291 14.92 27.98 -6.84
CA LEU A 291 14.26 26.86 -7.50
C LEU A 291 14.43 27.00 -9.02
N VAL A 292 14.65 25.89 -9.73
CA VAL A 292 14.81 25.86 -11.21
C VAL A 292 13.97 24.75 -11.87
N PRO A 293 13.41 25.00 -13.07
CA PRO A 293 12.80 23.96 -13.91
C PRO A 293 13.75 22.78 -14.14
N ASN A 294 13.33 21.55 -13.81
CA ASN A 294 14.17 20.35 -13.95
C ASN A 294 13.36 19.08 -14.25
N GLN A 295 12.46 19.12 -15.23
CA GLN A 295 11.73 17.94 -15.72
C GLN A 295 12.35 17.41 -17.02
N ARG A 296 13.18 16.37 -16.93
CA ARG A 296 13.80 15.72 -18.11
C ARG A 296 13.05 14.50 -18.65
N ASN A 297 12.19 13.88 -17.83
CA ASN A 297 11.42 12.66 -18.14
C ASN A 297 12.23 11.63 -18.96
N ASP A 298 13.33 11.14 -18.37
CA ASP A 298 14.19 10.11 -18.97
C ASP A 298 13.55 8.71 -19.01
N VAL A 299 12.36 8.53 -18.42
CA VAL A 299 11.62 7.26 -18.36
C VAL A 299 10.18 7.47 -18.79
N ILE A 300 9.64 6.47 -19.49
CA ILE A 300 8.24 6.35 -19.90
C ILE A 300 7.64 5.14 -19.17
N ILE A 301 6.41 5.27 -18.69
CA ILE A 301 5.68 4.25 -17.93
C ILE A 301 4.31 4.01 -18.60
N PRO A 302 3.94 2.78 -18.98
CA PRO A 302 4.80 1.60 -19.09
C PRO A 302 5.96 1.82 -20.06
N THR A 303 7.09 1.15 -19.81
CA THR A 303 8.29 1.31 -20.64
C THR A 303 8.06 0.66 -22.02
N PRO A 304 8.24 1.42 -23.13
CA PRO A 304 7.95 0.91 -24.47
C PRO A 304 8.88 -0.24 -24.89
N LYS A 305 8.34 -1.18 -25.67
CA LYS A 305 9.10 -2.34 -26.16
C LYS A 305 10.23 -1.98 -27.13
N GLU A 306 10.05 -0.94 -27.95
CA GLU A 306 11.12 -0.32 -28.75
C GLU A 306 11.09 1.19 -28.53
N LEU A 307 12.18 1.74 -28.00
CA LEU A 307 12.38 3.17 -27.71
C LEU A 307 13.80 3.59 -28.11
N THR A 308 13.92 4.75 -28.74
CA THR A 308 15.20 5.45 -28.94
C THR A 308 14.98 6.95 -28.77
N PHE A 309 15.60 7.55 -27.76
CA PHE A 309 15.63 9.01 -27.62
C PHE A 309 16.59 9.65 -28.63
N THR A 310 16.35 10.91 -28.98
CA THR A 310 17.19 11.68 -29.90
C THR A 310 17.39 13.11 -29.39
N ASP A 311 18.47 13.76 -29.80
CA ASP A 311 18.80 15.16 -29.44
C ASP A 311 17.94 16.20 -30.19
N HIS A 312 16.75 15.81 -30.66
CA HIS A 312 15.89 16.61 -31.55
C HIS A 312 14.50 16.82 -30.94
N SER A 313 14.48 17.51 -29.80
CA SER A 313 13.24 17.87 -29.10
C SER A 313 12.44 18.94 -29.85
N LEU A 314 11.10 18.80 -29.83
CA LEU A 314 10.15 19.74 -30.44
C LEU A 314 9.71 20.80 -29.42
N PRO A 315 9.99 22.10 -29.60
CA PRO A 315 9.49 23.15 -28.69
C PRO A 315 7.95 23.16 -28.61
N LEU A 316 7.40 23.36 -27.41
CA LEU A 316 5.96 23.42 -27.14
C LEU A 316 5.52 24.82 -26.68
N ASP A 317 4.50 25.35 -27.35
CA ASP A 317 3.94 26.67 -27.09
C ASP A 317 2.43 26.75 -27.47
N ALA A 318 1.82 27.94 -27.35
CA ALA A 318 0.42 28.16 -27.72
C ALA A 318 0.15 28.28 -29.24
N GLN A 319 1.18 28.21 -30.09
CA GLN A 319 1.05 28.10 -31.55
C GLN A 319 1.06 26.64 -32.01
N THR A 320 1.65 25.75 -31.21
CA THR A 320 1.70 24.31 -31.41
C THR A 320 0.29 23.78 -31.73
N THR A 321 0.20 23.05 -32.84
CA THR A 321 -1.08 22.66 -33.44
C THR A 321 -1.17 21.16 -33.64
N ILE A 322 -2.23 20.57 -33.10
CA ILE A 322 -2.61 19.17 -33.29
C ILE A 322 -3.38 19.05 -34.62
N PHE A 323 -3.04 18.09 -35.47
CA PHE A 323 -3.72 17.80 -36.73
C PHE A 323 -4.23 16.35 -36.72
N VAL A 324 -5.51 16.16 -37.08
CA VAL A 324 -6.15 14.82 -37.12
C VAL A 324 -6.85 14.51 -38.45
N GLY A 325 -6.61 15.33 -39.48
CA GLY A 325 -7.36 15.26 -40.75
C GLY A 325 -8.79 15.77 -40.62
N ASP A 326 -9.64 15.42 -41.58
CA ASP A 326 -11.06 15.81 -41.64
C ASP A 326 -12.07 14.69 -41.36
N ASP A 327 -11.61 13.43 -41.22
CA ASP A 327 -12.40 12.28 -40.74
C ASP A 327 -11.69 11.52 -39.59
N PRO A 328 -11.46 12.14 -38.42
CA PRO A 328 -10.91 11.46 -37.24
C PRO A 328 -11.94 10.50 -36.62
N SER A 329 -11.47 9.37 -36.07
CA SER A 329 -12.33 8.45 -35.31
C SER A 329 -12.76 9.04 -33.96
N PRO A 330 -13.85 8.53 -33.35
CA PRO A 330 -14.26 8.91 -31.99
C PRO A 330 -13.15 8.68 -30.95
N GLU A 331 -12.36 7.63 -31.13
CA GLU A 331 -11.22 7.24 -30.30
C GLU A 331 -10.04 8.21 -30.48
N THR A 332 -9.72 8.62 -31.71
CA THR A 332 -8.72 9.67 -31.98
C THR A 332 -9.18 11.03 -31.42
N GLU A 333 -10.49 11.35 -31.44
CA GLU A 333 -11.04 12.53 -30.74
C GLU A 333 -10.94 12.42 -29.21
N LYS A 334 -11.10 11.23 -28.60
CA LYS A 334 -10.79 11.00 -27.18
C LYS A 334 -9.30 11.21 -26.89
N ALA A 335 -8.41 10.75 -27.78
CA ALA A 335 -6.96 10.96 -27.66
C ALA A 335 -6.57 12.46 -27.73
N VAL A 336 -7.19 13.24 -28.62
CA VAL A 336 -7.03 14.71 -28.67
C VAL A 336 -7.51 15.35 -27.36
N LYS A 337 -8.69 14.99 -26.86
CA LYS A 337 -9.23 15.51 -25.58
C LYS A 337 -8.29 15.17 -24.41
N PHE A 338 -7.72 13.97 -24.38
CA PHE A 338 -6.75 13.56 -23.38
C PHE A 338 -5.50 14.47 -23.42
N ILE A 339 -4.88 14.66 -24.59
CA ILE A 339 -3.71 15.54 -24.74
C ILE A 339 -4.04 16.97 -24.29
N LEU A 340 -5.14 17.56 -24.78
CA LEU A 340 -5.51 18.94 -24.44
C LEU A 340 -5.74 19.14 -22.94
N ARG A 341 -6.37 18.18 -22.27
CA ARG A 341 -6.64 18.24 -20.83
C ARG A 341 -5.35 18.12 -20.01
N GLU A 342 -4.51 17.14 -20.32
CA GLU A 342 -3.18 16.99 -19.69
C GLU A 342 -2.31 18.24 -19.86
N MET A 343 -2.37 18.85 -21.04
CA MET A 343 -1.64 20.07 -21.36
C MET A 343 -2.24 21.32 -20.71
N ASP A 344 -3.52 21.38 -20.32
CA ASP A 344 -4.06 22.52 -19.55
C ASP A 344 -3.94 22.30 -18.02
N ASP A 345 -4.22 21.09 -17.53
CA ASP A 345 -4.22 20.76 -16.10
C ASP A 345 -2.81 20.91 -15.49
N ILE A 346 -1.82 20.21 -16.07
CA ILE A 346 -0.41 20.25 -15.66
C ILE A 346 0.31 21.40 -16.41
N TYR A 347 0.22 21.33 -17.75
CA TYR A 347 0.90 22.20 -18.72
C TYR A 347 0.41 23.67 -18.76
N ASN A 348 -0.80 24.01 -18.27
CA ASN A 348 -1.51 25.29 -18.53
C ASN A 348 -1.17 25.85 -19.94
N LEU A 349 -1.29 24.98 -20.94
CA LEU A 349 -0.83 25.10 -22.31
C LEU A 349 -2.00 24.77 -23.22
N ARG A 350 -2.56 25.79 -23.85
CA ARG A 350 -3.72 25.66 -24.73
C ARG A 350 -3.25 25.61 -26.17
N MET A 351 -3.24 24.40 -26.71
CA MET A 351 -2.82 24.10 -28.09
C MET A 351 -4.01 24.18 -29.05
N ASN A 352 -3.72 24.44 -30.33
CA ASN A 352 -4.73 24.49 -31.37
C ASN A 352 -5.03 23.08 -31.90
N VAL A 353 -6.23 22.85 -32.43
CA VAL A 353 -6.58 21.59 -33.14
C VAL A 353 -7.15 21.89 -34.51
N ASN A 354 -6.58 21.26 -35.54
CA ASN A 354 -7.01 21.35 -36.92
C ASN A 354 -7.74 20.06 -37.34
N ARG A 355 -9.03 20.21 -37.68
CA ARG A 355 -9.95 19.17 -38.17
C ARG A 355 -10.32 19.44 -39.64
N ARG A 356 -9.31 19.55 -40.49
CA ARG A 356 -9.40 19.89 -41.92
C ARG A 356 -8.27 19.16 -42.68
N PRO A 357 -8.34 19.05 -44.02
CA PRO A 357 -7.23 18.53 -44.81
C PRO A 357 -5.89 19.20 -44.48
N LEU A 358 -4.83 18.39 -44.44
CA LEU A 358 -3.50 18.87 -44.06
C LEU A 358 -2.97 19.94 -45.03
N PRO A 359 -2.22 20.94 -44.54
CA PRO A 359 -1.53 21.89 -45.41
C PRO A 359 -0.42 21.18 -46.19
N ALA A 360 -0.17 21.60 -47.43
CA ALA A 360 0.85 21.03 -48.31
C ALA A 360 2.29 21.08 -47.75
N LYS A 361 2.52 21.91 -46.72
CA LYS A 361 3.66 21.80 -45.81
C LYS A 361 3.18 22.08 -44.38
N LEU A 362 3.56 21.23 -43.44
CA LEU A 362 3.32 21.43 -42.01
C LEU A 362 4.17 22.59 -41.45
N PRO A 363 3.64 23.45 -40.57
CA PRO A 363 4.47 24.39 -39.81
C PRO A 363 5.30 23.63 -38.75
N PRO A 364 6.48 24.16 -38.33
CA PRO A 364 7.15 23.71 -37.12
C PRO A 364 6.21 23.80 -35.91
N GLY A 365 6.30 22.87 -34.96
CA GLY A 365 5.33 22.76 -33.86
C GLY A 365 4.03 22.05 -34.27
N SER A 366 4.07 21.20 -35.30
CA SER A 366 2.94 20.34 -35.65
C SER A 366 2.97 19.04 -34.87
N ILE A 367 1.80 18.58 -34.42
CA ILE A 367 1.60 17.24 -33.86
C ILE A 367 0.54 16.54 -34.69
N LEU A 368 0.83 15.38 -35.28
CA LEU A 368 -0.13 14.58 -36.05
C LEU A 368 -0.56 13.36 -35.26
N LEU A 369 -1.84 13.02 -35.27
CA LEU A 369 -2.31 11.72 -34.81
C LEU A 369 -3.52 11.23 -35.60
N GLY A 370 -3.49 9.96 -35.99
CA GLY A 370 -4.58 9.29 -36.70
C GLY A 370 -4.19 7.90 -37.18
N GLU A 371 -5.19 7.04 -37.32
CA GLU A 371 -5.06 5.70 -37.84
C GLU A 371 -4.48 5.69 -39.26
N VAL A 372 -3.70 4.67 -39.60
CA VAL A 372 -2.94 4.61 -40.87
C VAL A 372 -3.82 4.68 -42.13
N ASP A 373 -5.07 4.21 -42.05
CA ASP A 373 -6.08 4.26 -43.11
C ASP A 373 -6.83 5.61 -43.20
N ARG A 374 -6.78 6.42 -42.13
CA ARG A 374 -7.41 7.75 -42.03
C ARG A 374 -6.43 8.90 -42.24
N LEU A 375 -5.17 8.74 -41.84
CA LEU A 375 -4.15 9.78 -41.84
C LEU A 375 -2.75 9.22 -42.16
N GLU A 376 -2.58 8.69 -43.36
CA GLU A 376 -1.32 8.09 -43.87
C GLU A 376 -0.08 8.99 -43.63
N ASN A 377 -0.26 10.32 -43.67
CA ASN A 377 0.81 11.28 -43.37
C ASN A 377 1.43 11.11 -41.97
N ALA A 378 0.66 10.70 -40.96
CA ALA A 378 1.19 10.42 -39.63
C ALA A 378 2.06 9.16 -39.63
N PHE A 379 1.64 8.09 -40.33
CA PHE A 379 2.44 6.89 -40.52
C PHE A 379 3.76 7.19 -41.26
N ASN A 380 3.70 7.98 -42.33
CA ASN A 380 4.87 8.36 -43.13
C ASN A 380 5.89 9.21 -42.35
N ILE A 381 5.47 9.96 -41.33
CA ILE A 381 6.38 10.65 -40.39
C ILE A 381 6.90 9.68 -39.32
N CYS A 382 6.10 8.72 -38.86
CA CYS A 382 6.54 7.72 -37.89
C CYS A 382 7.49 6.64 -38.46
N ALA A 383 7.48 6.39 -39.77
CA ALA A 383 8.18 5.26 -40.39
C ALA A 383 9.34 5.59 -41.38
N PRO A 384 10.13 6.68 -41.22
CA PRO A 384 11.16 7.08 -42.20
C PRO A 384 12.30 6.06 -42.35
N GLY A 385 12.43 5.12 -41.40
CA GLY A 385 13.39 4.01 -41.40
C GLY A 385 12.82 2.64 -41.76
N HIS A 386 11.59 2.54 -42.28
CA HIS A 386 10.82 1.28 -42.48
C HIS A 386 10.29 0.61 -41.20
N LEU A 387 10.03 1.38 -40.14
CA LEU A 387 9.31 0.87 -38.97
C LEU A 387 7.91 0.38 -39.40
N LYS A 388 7.53 -0.81 -38.94
CA LYS A 388 6.20 -1.39 -39.18
C LYS A 388 5.29 -1.08 -38.01
N LEU A 389 4.00 -0.90 -38.26
CA LEU A 389 3.00 -0.93 -37.19
C LEU A 389 3.13 -2.24 -36.39
N PRO A 390 2.88 -2.24 -35.06
CA PRO A 390 2.71 -3.47 -34.30
C PRO A 390 1.49 -4.26 -34.80
N GLU A 391 1.47 -5.58 -34.57
CA GLU A 391 0.33 -6.38 -35.01
C GLU A 391 -0.91 -6.18 -34.14
N SER A 392 -0.72 -5.91 -32.84
CA SER A 392 -1.78 -5.64 -31.86
C SER A 392 -2.63 -4.42 -32.24
N ALA A 393 -3.95 -4.52 -32.00
CA ALA A 393 -4.90 -3.42 -32.16
C ALA A 393 -4.61 -2.23 -31.22
N GLU A 394 -3.97 -2.48 -30.07
CA GLU A 394 -3.54 -1.47 -29.09
C GLU A 394 -2.14 -0.90 -29.39
N GLY A 395 -1.44 -1.43 -30.39
CA GLY A 395 -0.08 -1.00 -30.70
C GLY A 395 -0.01 0.25 -31.58
N TYR A 396 1.06 1.02 -31.41
CA TYR A 396 1.29 2.28 -32.12
C TYR A 396 2.76 2.51 -32.48
N LEU A 397 2.97 3.47 -33.37
CA LEU A 397 4.24 4.14 -33.63
C LEU A 397 4.12 5.59 -33.17
N LEU A 398 5.16 6.13 -32.52
CA LEU A 398 5.28 7.54 -32.17
C LEU A 398 6.67 8.05 -32.56
N HIS A 399 6.73 9.20 -33.21
CA HIS A 399 7.99 9.89 -33.52
C HIS A 399 7.93 11.37 -33.12
N VAL A 400 9.05 11.92 -32.66
CA VAL A 400 9.27 13.35 -32.38
C VAL A 400 10.62 13.75 -32.97
N ASP A 401 10.62 14.73 -33.87
CA ASP A 401 11.79 15.49 -34.30
C ASP A 401 11.65 16.98 -33.96
N GLY A 402 12.68 17.78 -34.19
CA GLY A 402 12.71 19.22 -33.84
C GLY A 402 11.73 20.13 -34.60
N ASN A 403 10.90 19.61 -35.50
CA ASN A 403 9.87 20.32 -36.27
C ASN A 403 8.47 19.71 -36.11
N VAL A 404 8.36 18.39 -35.96
CA VAL A 404 7.08 17.67 -35.95
C VAL A 404 7.07 16.47 -35.00
N ALA A 405 5.93 16.22 -34.38
CA ALA A 405 5.61 14.96 -33.72
C ALA A 405 4.49 14.23 -34.48
N ALA A 406 4.50 12.90 -34.45
CA ALA A 406 3.47 12.06 -35.06
C ALA A 406 3.16 10.83 -34.19
N ILE A 407 1.90 10.40 -34.25
CA ILE A 407 1.39 9.14 -33.71
C ILE A 407 0.60 8.44 -34.81
N SER A 408 0.86 7.15 -35.06
CA SER A 408 0.03 6.35 -35.97
C SER A 408 -0.14 4.92 -35.47
N ALA A 409 -1.30 4.33 -35.71
CA ALA A 409 -1.70 3.02 -35.22
C ALA A 409 -2.65 2.34 -36.22
N LYS A 410 -2.95 1.06 -35.97
CA LYS A 410 -4.01 0.32 -36.69
C LYS A 410 -5.43 0.70 -36.23
N THR A 411 -5.58 1.21 -35.01
CA THR A 411 -6.88 1.59 -34.42
C THR A 411 -6.73 2.81 -33.54
N GLY A 412 -7.83 3.55 -33.32
CA GLY A 412 -7.85 4.69 -32.40
C GLY A 412 -7.51 4.35 -30.95
N ARG A 413 -7.64 3.09 -30.51
CA ARG A 413 -7.16 2.65 -29.18
C ARG A 413 -5.62 2.67 -29.11
N GLY A 414 -4.94 2.29 -30.20
CA GLY A 414 -3.50 2.49 -30.34
C GLY A 414 -3.11 3.97 -30.43
N ILE A 415 -3.92 4.81 -31.12
CA ILE A 415 -3.70 6.27 -31.12
C ILE A 415 -3.79 6.86 -29.71
N PHE A 416 -4.74 6.39 -28.90
CA PHE A 416 -4.89 6.79 -27.51
C PHE A 416 -3.66 6.39 -26.65
N HIS A 417 -3.14 5.17 -26.79
CA HIS A 417 -1.91 4.75 -26.08
C HIS A 417 -0.64 5.47 -26.57
N GLY A 418 -0.62 5.92 -27.82
CA GLY A 418 0.39 6.86 -28.32
C GLY A 418 0.25 8.23 -27.66
N ALA A 419 -0.97 8.73 -27.49
CA ALA A 419 -1.25 10.02 -26.83
C ALA A 419 -0.88 10.00 -25.34
N THR A 420 -1.16 8.91 -24.61
CA THR A 420 -0.76 8.76 -23.20
C THR A 420 0.76 8.65 -23.03
N THR A 421 1.48 8.29 -24.09
CA THR A 421 2.95 8.31 -24.15
C THR A 421 3.49 9.69 -24.53
N LEU A 422 2.86 10.39 -25.47
CA LEU A 422 3.24 11.73 -25.90
C LEU A 422 3.29 12.74 -24.74
N VAL A 423 2.30 12.71 -23.83
CA VAL A 423 2.27 13.61 -22.66
C VAL A 423 3.38 13.34 -21.64
N GLN A 424 4.01 12.15 -21.69
CA GLN A 424 5.16 11.80 -20.85
C GLN A 424 6.48 12.32 -21.44
N LEU A 425 6.55 12.51 -22.76
CA LEU A 425 7.73 13.10 -23.42
C LEU A 425 7.91 14.60 -23.14
N VAL A 426 6.98 15.27 -22.46
CA VAL A 426 7.10 16.70 -22.13
C VAL A 426 8.28 16.94 -21.18
N THR A 427 9.27 17.69 -21.66
CA THR A 427 10.39 18.19 -20.87
C THR A 427 10.22 19.67 -20.55
N LEU A 428 10.75 20.10 -19.41
CA LEU A 428 10.69 21.48 -18.93
C LEU A 428 11.99 21.81 -18.19
N ASP A 429 12.81 22.67 -18.78
CA ASP A 429 14.07 23.15 -18.21
C ASP A 429 14.24 24.67 -18.41
N GLU A 430 15.41 25.23 -18.11
CA GLU A 430 15.68 26.66 -18.24
C GLU A 430 15.57 27.22 -19.67
N THR A 431 15.56 26.36 -20.70
CA THR A 431 15.34 26.75 -22.10
C THR A 431 13.86 26.86 -22.48
N GLY A 432 12.98 26.24 -21.69
CA GLY A 432 11.53 26.24 -21.89
C GLY A 432 10.94 24.83 -21.87
N MET A 433 9.83 24.67 -22.59
CA MET A 433 9.05 23.43 -22.67
C MET A 433 9.18 22.80 -24.06
N ALA A 434 9.30 21.48 -24.13
CA ALA A 434 9.42 20.73 -25.38
C ALA A 434 8.85 19.31 -25.24
N LEU A 435 8.62 18.62 -26.36
CA LEU A 435 8.59 17.16 -26.40
C LEU A 435 10.02 16.66 -26.65
N ARG A 436 10.50 15.74 -25.83
CA ARG A 436 11.76 15.02 -26.01
C ARG A 436 11.77 14.29 -27.36
N GLY A 437 12.85 14.49 -28.13
CA GLY A 437 13.04 13.77 -29.39
C GLY A 437 13.05 12.26 -29.17
N ALA A 438 12.27 11.52 -29.96
CA ALA A 438 12.05 10.09 -29.74
C ALA A 438 11.60 9.35 -31.01
N ALA A 439 11.93 8.06 -31.10
CA ALA A 439 11.27 7.10 -31.98
C ALA A 439 10.81 5.91 -31.12
N ILE A 440 9.54 5.54 -31.24
CA ILE A 440 8.87 4.54 -30.39
C ILE A 440 8.01 3.62 -31.25
N ARG A 441 8.10 2.31 -30.99
CA ARG A 441 7.17 1.29 -31.49
C ARG A 441 6.77 0.42 -30.30
N ASP A 442 5.47 0.40 -29.98
CA ASP A 442 5.02 -0.14 -28.69
C ASP A 442 3.66 -0.82 -28.77
N TRP A 443 3.47 -1.84 -27.94
CA TRP A 443 2.26 -2.67 -27.86
C TRP A 443 2.25 -3.44 -26.53
N PRO A 444 1.10 -3.87 -25.99
CA PRO A 444 1.06 -4.61 -24.73
C PRO A 444 1.60 -6.04 -24.85
N SER A 445 2.17 -6.57 -23.77
CA SER A 445 2.40 -8.02 -23.58
C SER A 445 1.10 -8.81 -23.45
N LEU A 446 0.12 -8.25 -22.75
CA LEU A 446 -1.12 -8.93 -22.37
C LEU A 446 -2.36 -8.15 -22.81
N PRO A 447 -3.38 -8.79 -23.41
CA PRO A 447 -4.56 -8.10 -23.90
C PRO A 447 -5.49 -7.65 -22.78
N PHE A 448 -5.82 -8.49 -21.79
CA PHE A 448 -6.55 -8.04 -20.59
C PHE A 448 -5.58 -7.42 -19.58
N ARG A 449 -5.80 -6.14 -19.23
CA ARG A 449 -5.02 -5.42 -18.21
C ARG A 449 -5.99 -4.70 -17.30
N GLY A 450 -6.45 -5.41 -16.27
CA GLY A 450 -7.45 -4.95 -15.32
C GLY A 450 -6.87 -4.40 -14.02
N ILE A 451 -7.62 -3.52 -13.37
CA ILE A 451 -7.49 -3.20 -11.95
C ILE A 451 -8.81 -3.56 -11.26
N HIS A 452 -8.73 -4.18 -10.09
CA HIS A 452 -9.85 -4.40 -9.19
C HIS A 452 -9.93 -3.28 -8.15
N CYS A 453 -11.14 -2.74 -7.94
CA CYS A 453 -11.43 -1.97 -6.73
C CYS A 453 -12.91 -2.05 -6.32
N LEU A 454 -13.17 -1.65 -5.08
CA LEU A 454 -14.51 -1.54 -4.53
C LEU A 454 -15.19 -0.22 -4.94
N SER A 455 -16.51 -0.25 -4.99
CA SER A 455 -17.40 0.91 -4.91
C SER A 455 -17.35 1.57 -3.51
N GLY A 456 -18.05 2.68 -3.34
CA GLY A 456 -18.07 3.36 -2.05
C GLY A 456 -18.70 4.75 -2.04
N ARG A 457 -19.25 5.15 -0.88
CA ARG A 457 -19.86 6.46 -0.66
C ARG A 457 -18.84 7.59 -0.86
N ASP A 458 -19.24 8.62 -1.60
CA ASP A 458 -18.48 9.86 -1.83
C ASP A 458 -17.08 9.63 -2.45
N THR A 459 -16.97 8.62 -3.33
CA THR A 459 -15.72 8.24 -4.05
C THR A 459 -15.79 8.36 -5.57
N ALA A 460 -16.97 8.59 -6.17
CA ALA A 460 -17.13 8.57 -7.63
C ALA A 460 -16.23 9.59 -8.37
N ASP A 461 -15.97 10.76 -7.78
CA ASP A 461 -14.98 11.73 -8.29
C ASP A 461 -13.56 11.16 -8.30
N GLU A 462 -13.17 10.40 -7.27
CA GLU A 462 -11.84 9.80 -7.14
C GLU A 462 -11.69 8.59 -8.07
N ILE A 463 -12.70 7.73 -8.22
CA ILE A 463 -12.68 6.65 -9.22
C ILE A 463 -12.63 7.25 -10.64
N SER A 464 -13.42 8.30 -10.92
CA SER A 464 -13.41 9.01 -12.20
C SER A 464 -12.07 9.74 -12.48
N ARG A 465 -11.37 10.18 -11.43
CA ARG A 465 -9.99 10.69 -11.50
C ARG A 465 -9.01 9.56 -11.79
N ALA A 466 -9.11 8.43 -11.10
CA ALA A 466 -8.22 7.28 -11.25
C ALA A 466 -8.32 6.65 -12.66
N LEU A 467 -9.54 6.48 -13.18
CA LEU A 467 -9.80 6.04 -14.56
C LEU A 467 -9.01 6.86 -15.59
N ARG A 468 -8.86 8.17 -15.36
CA ARG A 468 -8.00 9.05 -16.15
C ARG A 468 -6.52 8.90 -15.79
N THR A 469 -6.14 9.19 -14.55
CA THR A 469 -4.75 9.50 -14.17
C THR A 469 -3.91 8.29 -13.77
N LEU A 470 -4.53 7.21 -13.32
CA LEU A 470 -3.87 5.99 -12.85
C LEU A 470 -4.09 4.80 -13.79
N MET A 471 -5.25 4.75 -14.47
CA MET A 471 -5.59 3.65 -15.37
C MET A 471 -5.23 3.99 -16.82
N ALA A 472 -6.00 4.86 -17.48
CA ALA A 472 -5.83 5.18 -18.89
C ALA A 472 -4.46 5.79 -19.20
N ARG A 473 -3.97 6.72 -18.37
CA ARG A 473 -2.61 7.29 -18.46
C ARG A 473 -1.52 6.23 -18.59
N PHE A 474 -1.64 5.13 -17.86
CA PHE A 474 -0.65 4.06 -17.82
C PHE A 474 -1.11 2.81 -18.62
N LYS A 475 -2.06 2.97 -19.55
CA LYS A 475 -2.48 1.96 -20.53
C LYS A 475 -3.18 0.71 -19.96
N ILE A 476 -3.69 0.79 -18.73
CA ILE A 476 -4.69 -0.16 -18.19
C ILE A 476 -5.98 0.00 -19.02
N ASN A 477 -6.66 -1.11 -19.36
CA ASN A 477 -7.80 -1.09 -20.28
C ASN A 477 -9.10 -1.66 -19.70
N ASN A 478 -9.10 -2.21 -18.49
CA ASN A 478 -10.31 -2.70 -17.81
C ASN A 478 -10.34 -2.26 -16.33
N LEU A 479 -11.54 -1.96 -15.84
CA LEU A 479 -11.87 -1.82 -14.43
C LEU A 479 -12.79 -2.98 -14.03
N VAL A 480 -12.31 -3.89 -13.17
CA VAL A 480 -13.17 -4.85 -12.49
C VAL A 480 -13.71 -4.16 -11.24
N TRP A 481 -15.01 -3.86 -11.21
CA TRP A 481 -15.58 -2.98 -10.21
C TRP A 481 -16.54 -3.72 -9.28
N GLU A 482 -16.10 -3.99 -8.04
CA GLU A 482 -16.90 -4.61 -6.97
C GLU A 482 -17.96 -3.63 -6.47
N CYS A 483 -19.18 -3.82 -6.96
CA CYS A 483 -20.22 -2.80 -7.04
C CYS A 483 -21.55 -3.19 -6.38
N GLU A 484 -21.62 -4.30 -5.65
CA GLU A 484 -22.79 -4.73 -4.88
C GLU A 484 -23.29 -3.67 -3.89
N TYR A 485 -22.41 -2.80 -3.37
CA TYR A 485 -22.76 -1.64 -2.54
C TYR A 485 -23.26 -0.39 -3.31
N ILE A 486 -23.54 -0.47 -4.62
CA ILE A 486 -24.40 0.52 -5.27
C ILE A 486 -25.82 0.45 -4.67
N ILE A 487 -26.50 1.59 -4.55
CA ILE A 487 -27.89 1.65 -4.09
C ILE A 487 -28.81 1.25 -5.25
N TRP A 488 -29.21 -0.02 -5.25
CA TRP A 488 -30.11 -0.61 -6.24
C TRP A 488 -31.58 -0.27 -5.96
N ASP A 489 -32.30 0.18 -7.00
CA ASP A 489 -33.73 0.49 -6.98
C ASP A 489 -34.60 -0.78 -6.82
N SER A 490 -34.06 -1.94 -7.21
CA SER A 490 -34.67 -3.28 -7.00
C SER A 490 -34.59 -3.77 -5.55
N ALA A 491 -33.66 -3.24 -4.74
CA ALA A 491 -33.39 -3.68 -3.36
C ALA A 491 -33.03 -2.51 -2.41
N PRO A 492 -33.83 -1.43 -2.33
CA PRO A 492 -33.45 -0.22 -1.59
C PRO A 492 -33.32 -0.43 -0.08
N GLU A 493 -33.88 -1.50 0.49
CA GLU A 493 -33.79 -1.81 1.92
C GLU A 493 -32.41 -2.31 2.39
N ILE A 494 -31.53 -2.72 1.47
CA ILE A 494 -30.14 -3.09 1.75
C ILE A 494 -29.13 -1.96 1.47
N ALA A 495 -29.60 -0.73 1.21
CA ALA A 495 -28.71 0.43 1.03
C ALA A 495 -27.78 0.61 2.26
N HIS A 496 -26.48 0.41 2.06
CA HIS A 496 -25.51 0.40 3.17
C HIS A 496 -25.21 1.84 3.64
N SER A 497 -25.30 2.07 4.95
CA SER A 497 -25.06 3.40 5.57
C SER A 497 -23.70 4.00 5.18
N HIS A 498 -22.61 3.24 5.38
CA HIS A 498 -21.24 3.70 5.11
C HIS A 498 -20.80 3.57 3.65
N TYR A 499 -21.00 2.42 2.98
CA TYR A 499 -20.49 2.19 1.62
C TYR A 499 -21.46 2.57 0.48
N GLY A 500 -22.75 2.73 0.75
CA GLY A 500 -23.80 2.84 -0.27
C GLY A 500 -23.61 3.98 -1.29
N MET A 501 -23.21 3.66 -2.52
CA MET A 501 -23.03 4.62 -3.62
C MET A 501 -24.37 4.91 -4.34
N PRO A 502 -24.79 6.18 -4.47
CA PRO A 502 -25.94 6.54 -5.31
C PRO A 502 -25.74 6.16 -6.78
N LYS A 503 -26.77 5.61 -7.45
CA LYS A 503 -26.72 5.26 -8.88
C LYS A 503 -26.28 6.43 -9.81
N PRO A 504 -26.65 7.70 -9.59
CA PRO A 504 -26.13 8.82 -10.40
C PRO A 504 -24.60 8.99 -10.32
N ASP A 505 -24.04 8.75 -9.14
CA ASP A 505 -22.59 8.83 -8.90
C ASP A 505 -21.89 7.64 -9.60
N ALA A 506 -22.52 6.46 -9.59
CA ALA A 506 -22.03 5.31 -10.34
C ALA A 506 -22.07 5.54 -11.87
N ALA A 507 -23.14 6.17 -12.38
CA ALA A 507 -23.22 6.54 -13.79
C ALA A 507 -22.13 7.54 -14.22
N MET A 508 -21.66 8.40 -13.30
CA MET A 508 -20.50 9.28 -13.56
C MET A 508 -19.21 8.47 -13.77
N VAL A 509 -18.97 7.42 -12.97
CA VAL A 509 -17.83 6.50 -13.14
C VAL A 509 -17.92 5.76 -14.48
N VAL A 510 -19.11 5.27 -14.86
CA VAL A 510 -19.36 4.61 -16.15
C VAL A 510 -19.04 5.54 -17.32
N GLN A 511 -19.47 6.80 -17.25
CA GLN A 511 -19.16 7.81 -18.27
C GLN A 511 -17.65 8.12 -18.32
N ALA A 512 -16.99 8.25 -17.16
CA ALA A 512 -15.55 8.49 -17.08
C ALA A 512 -14.73 7.34 -17.71
N ALA A 513 -15.16 6.09 -17.55
CA ALA A 513 -14.50 4.94 -18.18
C ALA A 513 -14.62 5.00 -19.72
N LYS A 514 -15.84 5.20 -20.24
CA LYS A 514 -16.13 5.35 -21.68
C LYS A 514 -15.39 6.50 -22.35
N GLU A 515 -15.14 7.59 -21.62
CA GLU A 515 -14.35 8.74 -22.11
C GLU A 515 -12.85 8.47 -22.22
N ASN A 516 -12.30 7.62 -21.35
CA ASN A 516 -10.85 7.33 -21.29
C ASN A 516 -10.49 5.95 -21.87
N LEU A 517 -11.42 5.30 -22.60
CA LEU A 517 -11.26 3.98 -23.24
C LEU A 517 -10.92 2.83 -22.27
N VAL A 518 -11.43 2.91 -21.04
CA VAL A 518 -11.40 1.81 -20.07
C VAL A 518 -12.75 1.09 -20.13
N GLU A 519 -12.73 -0.23 -20.31
CA GLU A 519 -13.93 -1.07 -20.20
C GLU A 519 -14.28 -1.32 -18.73
N ILE A 520 -15.55 -1.50 -18.39
CA ILE A 520 -15.96 -1.93 -17.04
C ILE A 520 -16.45 -3.38 -17.09
N THR A 521 -15.91 -4.19 -16.20
CA THR A 521 -16.42 -5.51 -15.83
C THR A 521 -17.00 -5.39 -14.42
N PRO A 522 -18.31 -5.18 -14.25
CA PRO A 522 -18.89 -5.10 -12.91
C PRO A 522 -18.75 -6.45 -12.20
N LEU A 523 -18.50 -6.39 -10.89
CA LEU A 523 -18.45 -7.52 -9.99
C LEU A 523 -19.55 -7.33 -8.94
N VAL A 524 -20.44 -8.31 -8.80
CA VAL A 524 -21.43 -8.36 -7.71
C VAL A 524 -21.24 -9.68 -6.97
N GLN A 525 -20.75 -9.61 -5.74
CA GLN A 525 -20.41 -10.79 -4.94
C GLN A 525 -21.61 -11.73 -4.76
N SER A 526 -21.43 -13.01 -5.08
CA SER A 526 -22.53 -13.99 -5.20
C SER A 526 -22.13 -15.37 -4.68
N LEU A 527 -23.02 -15.97 -3.89
CA LEU A 527 -22.85 -17.19 -3.08
C LEU A 527 -21.77 -17.04 -1.99
N GLY A 528 -20.54 -16.72 -2.36
CA GLY A 528 -19.52 -16.17 -1.46
C GLY A 528 -19.81 -14.70 -1.11
N HIS A 529 -19.15 -14.19 -0.08
CA HIS A 529 -19.15 -12.77 0.37
C HIS A 529 -20.48 -12.01 0.24
N SER A 530 -21.60 -12.70 0.50
CA SER A 530 -22.94 -12.18 0.25
C SER A 530 -23.51 -11.44 1.48
N GLU A 531 -22.67 -11.02 2.45
CA GLU A 531 -23.08 -10.21 3.60
C GLU A 531 -23.90 -8.97 3.20
N TRP A 532 -23.60 -8.38 2.03
CA TRP A 532 -24.29 -7.21 1.47
C TRP A 532 -25.80 -7.42 1.27
N ILE A 533 -26.25 -8.66 1.03
CA ILE A 533 -27.67 -9.03 0.88
C ILE A 533 -28.42 -8.95 2.22
N PHE A 534 -27.70 -9.12 3.34
CA PHE A 534 -28.26 -9.31 4.68
C PHE A 534 -28.14 -8.07 5.59
N VAL A 535 -27.50 -7.00 5.10
CA VAL A 535 -27.35 -5.73 5.83
C VAL A 535 -28.72 -5.16 6.23
N ASN A 536 -28.72 -4.30 7.26
CA ASN A 536 -29.95 -3.80 7.89
C ASN A 536 -30.88 -4.92 8.42
N GLY A 537 -30.39 -6.16 8.57
CA GLY A 537 -31.17 -7.32 9.03
C GLY A 537 -32.17 -7.85 8.00
N ARG A 538 -31.89 -7.65 6.70
CA ARG A 538 -32.78 -8.06 5.59
C ARG A 538 -32.48 -9.48 5.12
N ASN A 539 -33.40 -10.04 4.34
CA ASN A 539 -33.20 -11.26 3.53
C ASN A 539 -32.71 -12.53 4.27
N LEU A 540 -32.81 -12.58 5.60
CA LEU A 540 -32.36 -13.72 6.44
C LEU A 540 -33.12 -15.04 6.16
N ASP A 541 -34.23 -15.00 5.41
CA ASP A 541 -34.92 -16.18 4.92
C ASP A 541 -34.26 -16.82 3.68
N ILE A 542 -33.49 -16.06 2.90
CA ILE A 542 -32.64 -16.57 1.82
C ILE A 542 -31.19 -16.83 2.25
N ALA A 543 -30.74 -16.37 3.43
CA ALA A 543 -29.42 -16.75 3.98
C ALA A 543 -29.29 -18.27 4.18
N GLU A 544 -28.19 -18.88 3.74
CA GLU A 544 -27.91 -20.31 3.92
C GLU A 544 -27.71 -20.66 5.40
N ASP A 545 -27.00 -19.79 6.14
CA ASP A 545 -26.88 -19.83 7.59
C ASP A 545 -27.39 -18.52 8.22
N PRO A 546 -28.59 -18.52 8.86
CA PRO A 546 -29.13 -17.31 9.51
C PRO A 546 -28.40 -16.86 10.78
N GLU A 547 -27.58 -17.72 11.39
CA GLU A 547 -26.78 -17.37 12.58
C GLU A 547 -25.42 -16.76 12.20
N THR A 548 -24.99 -16.92 10.94
CA THR A 548 -23.83 -16.23 10.35
C THR A 548 -24.10 -15.99 8.86
N PRO A 549 -24.88 -14.93 8.51
CA PRO A 549 -25.31 -14.68 7.13
C PRO A 549 -24.15 -14.24 6.22
N TYR A 550 -23.41 -15.22 5.72
CA TYR A 550 -22.30 -15.05 4.77
C TYR A 550 -22.73 -15.41 3.34
N ALA A 551 -23.34 -16.58 3.17
CA ALA A 551 -23.81 -17.09 1.88
C ALA A 551 -25.34 -17.05 1.77
N TYR A 552 -25.87 -16.85 0.55
CA TYR A 552 -27.27 -17.16 0.26
C TYR A 552 -27.49 -18.66 0.04
N CYS A 553 -28.74 -19.11 0.15
CA CYS A 553 -29.15 -20.49 -0.01
C CYS A 553 -29.36 -20.82 -1.49
N PRO A 554 -28.48 -21.60 -2.15
CA PRO A 554 -28.62 -21.94 -3.58
C PRO A 554 -29.79 -22.92 -3.86
N THR A 555 -30.52 -23.32 -2.81
CA THR A 555 -31.71 -24.21 -2.87
C THR A 555 -33.00 -23.50 -2.41
N ASN A 556 -32.99 -22.17 -2.41
CA ASN A 556 -34.17 -21.32 -2.22
C ASN A 556 -34.37 -20.47 -3.48
N GLU A 557 -35.51 -20.63 -4.16
CA GLU A 557 -35.79 -19.92 -5.42
C GLU A 557 -35.74 -18.39 -5.25
N ARG A 558 -36.14 -17.88 -4.07
CA ARG A 558 -36.10 -16.43 -3.78
C ARG A 558 -34.68 -15.85 -3.78
N SER A 559 -33.64 -16.66 -3.58
CA SER A 559 -32.25 -16.21 -3.73
C SER A 559 -31.99 -15.71 -5.15
N TYR A 560 -32.56 -16.43 -6.14
CA TYR A 560 -32.41 -16.10 -7.55
C TYR A 560 -33.36 -14.99 -7.99
N ASP A 561 -34.61 -14.97 -7.47
CA ASP A 561 -35.53 -13.84 -7.68
C ASP A 561 -34.91 -12.50 -7.25
N PHE A 562 -34.09 -12.52 -6.18
CA PHE A 562 -33.37 -11.36 -5.66
C PHE A 562 -32.11 -11.03 -6.49
N ILE A 563 -31.20 -11.99 -6.70
CA ILE A 563 -29.91 -11.70 -7.34
C ILE A 563 -30.10 -11.29 -8.81
N PHE A 564 -31.07 -11.88 -9.51
CA PHE A 564 -31.35 -11.56 -10.91
C PHE A 564 -32.00 -10.19 -11.10
N SER A 565 -32.74 -9.65 -10.11
CA SER A 565 -33.23 -8.26 -10.23
C SER A 565 -32.10 -7.24 -10.09
N VAL A 566 -31.14 -7.50 -9.20
CA VAL A 566 -29.93 -6.68 -9.04
C VAL A 566 -29.04 -6.79 -10.29
N TYR A 567 -28.85 -7.99 -10.84
CA TYR A 567 -28.07 -8.16 -12.06
C TYR A 567 -28.69 -7.46 -13.28
N GLU A 568 -30.01 -7.53 -13.49
CA GLU A 568 -30.66 -6.86 -14.63
C GLU A 568 -30.44 -5.33 -14.54
N GLU A 569 -30.62 -4.78 -13.34
CA GLU A 569 -30.40 -3.36 -13.04
C GLU A 569 -28.92 -2.94 -13.21
N ALA A 570 -27.98 -3.82 -12.87
CA ALA A 570 -26.56 -3.63 -13.13
C ALA A 570 -26.25 -3.66 -14.64
N LEU A 571 -26.81 -4.60 -15.40
CA LEU A 571 -26.62 -4.66 -16.86
C LEU A 571 -27.16 -3.41 -17.57
N GLU A 572 -28.28 -2.84 -17.11
CA GLU A 572 -28.76 -1.53 -17.59
C GLU A 572 -27.77 -0.39 -17.25
N LEU A 573 -27.29 -0.31 -16.00
CA LEU A 573 -26.35 0.72 -15.54
C LEU A 573 -25.01 0.70 -16.30
N PHE A 574 -24.51 -0.51 -16.59
CA PHE A 574 -23.23 -0.73 -17.26
C PHE A 574 -23.33 -0.80 -18.79
N ASP A 575 -24.51 -0.59 -19.39
CA ASP A 575 -24.76 -0.55 -20.84
C ASP A 575 -24.42 -1.89 -21.53
N HIS A 576 -24.91 -2.99 -20.93
CA HIS A 576 -24.68 -4.38 -21.32
C HIS A 576 -23.19 -4.73 -21.53
N PRO A 577 -22.39 -4.79 -20.44
CA PRO A 577 -20.95 -5.06 -20.49
C PRO A 577 -20.66 -6.45 -21.07
N ALA A 578 -19.56 -6.56 -21.83
CA ALA A 578 -19.16 -7.82 -22.47
C ALA A 578 -18.78 -8.93 -21.48
N ILE A 579 -18.41 -8.57 -20.24
CA ILE A 579 -18.05 -9.49 -19.16
C ILE A 579 -18.69 -9.00 -17.86
N PHE A 580 -19.30 -9.90 -17.10
CA PHE A 580 -19.83 -9.67 -15.74
C PHE A 580 -19.18 -10.67 -14.77
N HIS A 581 -18.76 -10.22 -13.59
CA HIS A 581 -18.07 -11.04 -12.61
C HIS A 581 -18.98 -11.35 -11.41
N ILE A 582 -19.11 -12.62 -11.05
CA ILE A 582 -20.03 -13.07 -9.97
C ILE A 582 -19.34 -13.23 -8.60
N GLY A 583 -18.12 -12.72 -8.43
CA GLY A 583 -17.23 -13.08 -7.33
C GLY A 583 -17.03 -14.59 -7.25
N HIS A 584 -17.70 -15.21 -6.27
CA HIS A 584 -17.85 -16.67 -6.08
C HIS A 584 -16.64 -17.37 -5.42
N ASP A 585 -15.79 -16.57 -4.76
CA ASP A 585 -14.67 -16.97 -3.90
C ASP A 585 -15.12 -17.40 -2.49
N GLU A 586 -14.24 -18.12 -1.79
CA GLU A 586 -14.25 -18.35 -0.33
C GLU A 586 -15.57 -18.85 0.30
N VAL A 587 -16.49 -19.43 -0.48
CA VAL A 587 -17.89 -19.80 -0.10
C VAL A 587 -18.03 -20.52 1.25
N THR A 588 -17.03 -21.31 1.66
CA THR A 588 -17.02 -22.06 2.93
C THR A 588 -16.16 -21.44 4.04
N MET A 589 -15.71 -20.17 3.92
CA MET A 589 -14.90 -19.50 4.95
C MET A 589 -15.71 -19.18 6.21
N ARG A 590 -16.96 -18.73 6.07
CA ARG A 590 -17.78 -18.24 7.19
C ARG A 590 -19.18 -18.85 7.19
N GLY A 591 -19.71 -19.03 8.40
CA GLY A 591 -20.99 -19.71 8.61
C GLY A 591 -20.93 -21.20 8.27
N ARG A 592 -22.06 -21.90 8.41
CA ARG A 592 -22.16 -23.33 8.12
C ARG A 592 -22.68 -23.52 6.69
N PHE A 593 -21.83 -24.04 5.80
CA PHE A 593 -22.21 -24.38 4.43
C PHE A 593 -21.92 -25.87 4.17
N PRO A 594 -22.92 -26.74 3.86
CA PRO A 594 -24.35 -26.46 3.79
C PRO A 594 -25.06 -26.49 5.18
N TRP A 595 -26.02 -25.59 5.38
CA TRP A 595 -26.88 -25.52 6.56
C TRP A 595 -28.38 -25.66 6.23
N ARG A 596 -29.00 -24.72 5.49
CA ARG A 596 -30.38 -24.87 4.98
C ARG A 596 -30.45 -25.86 3.81
N SER A 597 -29.49 -25.82 2.91
CA SER A 597 -29.45 -26.67 1.70
C SER A 597 -29.17 -28.15 1.97
N ARG A 598 -28.60 -28.49 3.13
CA ARG A 598 -28.27 -29.88 3.55
C ARG A 598 -29.45 -30.85 3.43
N LYS A 599 -30.69 -30.34 3.53
CA LYS A 599 -31.95 -31.08 3.36
C LYS A 599 -32.07 -31.77 1.98
N THR A 600 -31.28 -31.34 0.99
CA THR A 600 -31.26 -31.90 -0.37
C THR A 600 -30.34 -33.13 -0.50
N GLY A 601 -29.44 -33.35 0.46
CA GLY A 601 -28.42 -34.41 0.40
C GLY A 601 -27.21 -34.11 -0.50
N LYS A 602 -27.20 -32.96 -1.20
CA LYS A 602 -26.08 -32.51 -2.04
C LYS A 602 -24.81 -32.19 -1.23
N SER A 603 -23.67 -32.47 -1.83
CA SER A 603 -22.34 -31.98 -1.44
C SER A 603 -22.13 -30.49 -1.75
N VAL A 604 -21.06 -29.90 -1.20
CA VAL A 604 -20.64 -28.51 -1.53
C VAL A 604 -20.41 -28.36 -3.04
N THR A 605 -19.71 -29.30 -3.67
CA THR A 605 -19.46 -29.33 -5.13
C THR A 605 -20.76 -29.31 -5.93
N GLU A 606 -21.76 -30.14 -5.58
CA GLU A 606 -23.07 -30.17 -6.26
C GLU A 606 -23.95 -28.94 -6.01
N LEU A 607 -23.64 -28.14 -4.98
CA LEU A 607 -24.33 -26.88 -4.68
C LEU A 607 -23.68 -25.72 -5.45
N VAL A 608 -22.37 -25.57 -5.36
CA VAL A 608 -21.57 -24.54 -6.05
C VAL A 608 -21.72 -24.66 -7.57
N LEU A 609 -21.52 -25.84 -8.16
CA LEU A 609 -21.65 -26.03 -9.61
C LEU A 609 -23.07 -25.74 -10.11
N ALA A 610 -24.10 -26.16 -9.36
CA ALA A 610 -25.49 -25.96 -9.75
C ALA A 610 -25.95 -24.50 -9.61
N ASP A 611 -25.31 -23.72 -8.73
CA ASP A 611 -25.51 -22.27 -8.65
C ASP A 611 -24.88 -21.59 -9.87
N ILE A 612 -23.59 -21.87 -10.15
CA ILE A 612 -22.87 -21.33 -11.31
C ILE A 612 -23.58 -21.65 -12.63
N ASP A 613 -24.01 -22.90 -12.86
CA ASP A 613 -24.75 -23.29 -14.07
C ASP A 613 -26.03 -22.46 -14.25
N ARG A 614 -26.72 -22.12 -13.15
CA ARG A 614 -27.95 -21.32 -13.15
C ARG A 614 -27.67 -19.83 -13.37
N LEU A 615 -26.65 -19.27 -12.71
CA LEU A 615 -26.22 -17.89 -12.97
C LEU A 615 -25.75 -17.73 -14.43
N LYS A 616 -24.92 -18.66 -14.91
CA LYS A 616 -24.41 -18.66 -16.29
C LYS A 616 -25.54 -18.71 -17.31
N SER A 617 -26.50 -19.62 -17.16
CA SER A 617 -27.64 -19.74 -18.08
C SER A 617 -28.39 -18.41 -18.23
N TRP A 618 -28.54 -17.65 -17.14
CA TRP A 618 -29.20 -16.34 -17.13
C TRP A 618 -28.40 -15.23 -17.84
N PHE A 619 -27.07 -15.24 -17.74
CA PHE A 619 -26.19 -14.31 -18.46
C PHE A 619 -26.01 -14.69 -19.95
N ASP A 620 -25.98 -15.99 -20.28
CA ASP A 620 -25.93 -16.51 -21.64
C ASP A 620 -27.14 -16.04 -22.47
N GLU A 621 -28.35 -16.07 -21.88
CA GLU A 621 -29.58 -15.54 -22.48
C GLU A 621 -29.50 -14.04 -22.82
N ARG A 622 -28.59 -13.30 -22.16
CA ARG A 622 -28.34 -11.86 -22.34
C ARG A 622 -27.09 -11.57 -23.18
N GLY A 623 -26.37 -12.60 -23.61
CA GLY A 623 -25.14 -12.47 -24.41
C GLY A 623 -23.93 -11.94 -23.62
N VAL A 624 -23.96 -12.02 -22.29
CA VAL A 624 -22.93 -11.51 -21.38
C VAL A 624 -22.04 -12.65 -20.91
N ARG A 625 -20.71 -12.48 -21.00
CA ARG A 625 -19.76 -13.51 -20.58
C ARG A 625 -19.56 -13.49 -19.06
N LEU A 626 -19.57 -14.65 -18.41
CA LEU A 626 -19.23 -14.74 -16.98
C LEU A 626 -17.72 -14.70 -16.72
N MET A 627 -17.39 -14.10 -15.56
CA MET A 627 -16.10 -14.14 -14.90
C MET A 627 -16.27 -14.53 -13.42
N MET A 628 -15.31 -15.25 -12.85
CA MET A 628 -15.35 -15.72 -11.46
C MET A 628 -13.94 -15.95 -10.91
N TRP A 629 -13.80 -15.95 -9.58
CA TRP A 629 -12.55 -16.32 -8.91
C TRP A 629 -12.28 -17.84 -8.99
N GLY A 630 -11.01 -18.23 -9.02
CA GLY A 630 -10.58 -19.63 -9.22
C GLY A 630 -10.35 -20.46 -7.95
N ASP A 631 -10.36 -19.84 -6.76
CA ASP A 631 -9.85 -20.44 -5.51
C ASP A 631 -10.65 -21.66 -5.03
N MET A 632 -11.97 -21.66 -5.23
CA MET A 632 -12.89 -22.78 -4.97
C MET A 632 -12.61 -24.00 -5.86
N PHE A 633 -11.71 -23.93 -6.82
CA PHE A 633 -11.46 -24.94 -7.84
C PHE A 633 -10.01 -25.46 -7.85
N LEU A 634 -9.18 -25.06 -6.89
CA LEU A 634 -7.79 -25.48 -6.73
C LEU A 634 -7.58 -26.14 -5.36
N THR A 635 -6.67 -27.13 -5.27
CA THR A 635 -6.27 -27.77 -4.01
C THR A 635 -4.82 -27.46 -3.64
N GLN A 636 -4.46 -27.72 -2.37
CA GLN A 636 -3.12 -27.43 -1.86
C GLN A 636 -2.03 -28.11 -2.71
N GLY A 637 -1.08 -27.31 -3.21
CA GLY A 637 0.00 -27.77 -4.09
C GLY A 637 -0.27 -27.61 -5.58
N GLU A 638 -1.49 -27.24 -5.99
CA GLU A 638 -1.80 -26.75 -7.35
C GLU A 638 -1.51 -25.24 -7.48
N ALA A 639 -1.36 -24.52 -6.37
CA ALA A 639 -1.09 -23.09 -6.32
C ALA A 639 -0.35 -22.67 -5.01
N PRO A 640 0.16 -21.43 -4.89
CA PRO A 640 0.87 -20.93 -3.71
C PRO A 640 -0.01 -20.69 -2.47
N ASP A 641 -1.27 -20.34 -2.71
CA ASP A 641 -2.35 -20.01 -1.76
C ASP A 641 -3.70 -20.07 -2.52
N ALA A 642 -4.81 -19.63 -1.92
CA ALA A 642 -6.14 -19.59 -2.54
C ALA A 642 -6.58 -20.96 -3.12
N THR A 643 -6.61 -21.99 -2.27
CA THR A 643 -6.94 -23.37 -2.64
C THR A 643 -8.01 -23.97 -1.72
N PHE A 644 -9.29 -23.76 -2.05
CA PHE A 644 -10.45 -24.12 -1.23
C PHE A 644 -11.13 -25.45 -1.64
N ALA A 645 -10.61 -26.19 -2.62
CA ALA A 645 -10.99 -27.58 -2.82
C ALA A 645 -10.20 -28.51 -1.87
N HIS A 646 -10.89 -29.34 -1.08
CA HIS A 646 -10.28 -30.11 0.01
C HIS A 646 -9.40 -31.27 -0.49
N THR A 647 -9.58 -31.72 -1.73
CA THR A 647 -8.76 -32.77 -2.34
C THR A 647 -8.50 -32.51 -3.82
N ALA A 648 -7.43 -33.09 -4.37
CA ALA A 648 -7.13 -33.01 -5.80
C ALA A 648 -8.21 -33.65 -6.68
N ALA A 649 -8.87 -34.71 -6.19
CA ALA A 649 -9.97 -35.34 -6.91
C ALA A 649 -11.19 -34.39 -7.01
N GLU A 650 -11.54 -33.73 -5.91
CA GLU A 650 -12.61 -32.73 -5.88
C GLU A 650 -12.27 -31.50 -6.74
N ALA A 651 -11.02 -31.01 -6.69
CA ALA A 651 -10.57 -29.90 -7.53
C ALA A 651 -10.66 -30.24 -9.03
N GLN A 652 -10.22 -31.44 -9.40
CA GLN A 652 -10.31 -31.95 -10.77
C GLN A 652 -11.77 -32.17 -11.21
N GLU A 653 -12.65 -32.69 -10.34
CA GLU A 653 -14.08 -32.83 -10.61
C GLU A 653 -14.76 -31.48 -10.82
N ARG A 654 -14.56 -30.53 -9.88
CA ARG A 654 -15.05 -29.15 -9.98
C ARG A 654 -14.61 -28.50 -11.30
N ARG A 655 -13.31 -28.56 -11.64
CA ARG A 655 -12.78 -28.02 -12.92
C ARG A 655 -13.25 -28.78 -14.17
N ALA A 656 -13.53 -30.08 -14.07
CA ALA A 656 -14.01 -30.89 -15.20
C ALA A 656 -15.46 -30.55 -15.57
N LEU A 657 -16.31 -30.32 -14.57
CA LEU A 657 -17.74 -30.02 -14.73
C LEU A 657 -18.01 -28.54 -15.03
N LEU A 658 -17.19 -27.61 -14.52
CA LEU A 658 -17.36 -26.17 -14.71
C LEU A 658 -17.35 -25.75 -16.21
N PRO A 659 -18.32 -24.94 -16.68
CA PRO A 659 -18.42 -24.50 -18.09
C PRO A 659 -17.20 -23.71 -18.60
N LYS A 660 -16.68 -24.12 -19.77
CA LYS A 660 -15.32 -23.76 -20.27
C LYS A 660 -15.17 -22.36 -20.84
N ASP A 661 -16.28 -21.71 -21.15
CA ASP A 661 -16.33 -20.35 -21.69
C ASP A 661 -16.36 -19.27 -20.60
N ILE A 662 -16.41 -19.64 -19.32
CA ILE A 662 -16.22 -18.71 -18.19
C ILE A 662 -14.76 -18.21 -18.16
N LEU A 663 -14.55 -16.92 -17.85
CA LEU A 663 -13.24 -16.34 -17.61
C LEU A 663 -12.83 -16.52 -16.13
N ILE A 664 -11.69 -17.16 -15.88
CA ILE A 664 -11.22 -17.40 -14.51
C ILE A 664 -10.26 -16.29 -14.06
N ALA A 665 -10.48 -15.76 -12.86
CA ALA A 665 -9.58 -14.87 -12.16
C ALA A 665 -8.80 -15.65 -11.09
N ASP A 666 -7.52 -15.90 -11.36
CA ASP A 666 -6.66 -16.80 -10.58
C ASP A 666 -5.88 -15.98 -9.54
N TRP A 667 -6.47 -15.78 -8.36
CA TRP A 667 -5.92 -14.83 -7.37
C TRP A 667 -4.89 -15.48 -6.45
N HIS A 668 -3.66 -14.93 -6.44
CA HIS A 668 -2.56 -15.46 -5.65
C HIS A 668 -1.68 -14.35 -5.09
N TYR A 669 -1.54 -14.29 -3.76
CA TYR A 669 -1.02 -13.13 -3.03
C TYR A 669 0.41 -13.33 -2.51
N ASN A 670 0.84 -14.57 -2.28
CA ASN A 670 2.21 -14.89 -1.89
C ASN A 670 3.19 -14.53 -3.04
N PRO A 671 4.23 -13.72 -2.78
CA PRO A 671 5.32 -13.50 -3.73
C PRO A 671 6.20 -14.76 -3.80
N VAL A 672 6.08 -15.51 -4.90
CA VAL A 672 6.86 -16.72 -5.19
C VAL A 672 7.51 -16.61 -6.57
N PRO A 673 8.54 -17.42 -6.89
CA PRO A 673 9.08 -17.50 -8.25
C PRO A 673 8.00 -17.81 -9.31
N PRO A 674 8.12 -17.33 -10.56
CA PRO A 674 7.07 -17.47 -11.59
C PRO A 674 6.58 -18.91 -11.75
N GLU A 675 7.48 -19.89 -11.75
CA GLU A 675 7.18 -21.31 -11.97
C GLU A 675 6.42 -21.98 -10.81
N LYS A 676 6.00 -21.20 -9.80
CA LYS A 676 5.14 -21.63 -8.69
C LYS A 676 3.67 -21.23 -8.85
N TYR A 677 3.33 -20.29 -9.75
CA TYR A 677 1.95 -20.00 -10.15
C TYR A 677 1.46 -21.06 -11.16
N THR A 678 1.46 -22.32 -10.72
CA THR A 678 1.15 -23.52 -11.55
C THR A 678 -0.33 -23.63 -11.91
N SER A 679 -1.20 -23.03 -11.10
CA SER A 679 -2.63 -22.83 -11.30
C SER A 679 -2.97 -22.32 -12.71
N LEU A 680 -2.28 -21.30 -13.20
CA LEU A 680 -2.50 -20.74 -14.54
C LEU A 680 -2.37 -21.80 -15.65
N GLN A 681 -1.38 -22.69 -15.58
CA GLN A 681 -1.24 -23.78 -16.55
C GLN A 681 -2.34 -24.84 -16.37
N ILE A 682 -2.70 -25.16 -15.12
CA ILE A 682 -3.79 -26.09 -14.79
C ILE A 682 -5.13 -25.60 -15.37
N TRP A 683 -5.39 -24.28 -15.36
CA TRP A 683 -6.56 -23.67 -15.99
C TRP A 683 -6.55 -23.77 -17.50
N LYS A 684 -5.40 -23.49 -18.13
CA LYS A 684 -5.20 -23.62 -19.59
C LYS A 684 -5.39 -25.07 -20.04
N ASP A 685 -4.81 -26.04 -19.33
CA ASP A 685 -4.94 -27.47 -19.62
C ASP A 685 -6.35 -28.00 -19.37
N ALA A 686 -7.08 -27.43 -18.40
CA ALA A 686 -8.50 -27.72 -18.14
C ALA A 686 -9.45 -27.04 -19.14
N GLY A 687 -8.94 -26.24 -20.09
CA GLY A 687 -9.66 -25.68 -21.24
C GLY A 687 -10.21 -24.27 -21.04
N PHE A 688 -9.78 -23.52 -20.01
CA PHE A 688 -10.30 -22.19 -19.69
C PHE A 688 -9.43 -21.05 -20.24
N THR A 689 -10.03 -19.88 -20.42
CA THR A 689 -9.29 -18.61 -20.42
C THR A 689 -9.10 -18.14 -18.98
N VAL A 690 -7.91 -17.68 -18.65
CA VAL A 690 -7.54 -17.26 -17.28
C VAL A 690 -6.82 -15.93 -17.30
N VAL A 691 -7.03 -15.11 -16.27
CA VAL A 691 -6.22 -13.93 -15.93
C VAL A 691 -5.60 -14.13 -14.53
N GLY A 692 -4.33 -13.80 -14.36
CA GLY A 692 -3.67 -13.87 -13.06
C GLY A 692 -3.99 -12.66 -12.19
N ALA A 693 -4.30 -12.86 -10.91
CA ALA A 693 -4.77 -11.82 -9.99
C ALA A 693 -3.84 -11.62 -8.77
N PRO A 694 -2.71 -10.92 -8.91
CA PRO A 694 -1.78 -10.60 -7.83
C PRO A 694 -2.28 -9.45 -6.95
N TRP A 695 -1.84 -9.44 -5.69
CA TRP A 695 -2.06 -8.33 -4.75
C TRP A 695 -0.99 -7.24 -4.89
N TYR A 696 -0.90 -6.32 -3.93
CA TYR A 696 -0.07 -5.10 -4.07
C TYR A 696 1.46 -5.34 -4.08
N ASN A 697 1.94 -6.50 -3.66
CA ASN A 697 3.38 -6.73 -3.48
C ASN A 697 4.11 -6.73 -4.84
N PRO A 698 5.07 -5.82 -5.10
CA PRO A 698 5.70 -5.68 -6.42
C PRO A 698 6.34 -6.95 -6.99
N VAL A 699 6.83 -7.85 -6.13
CA VAL A 699 7.42 -9.14 -6.56
C VAL A 699 6.33 -10.13 -6.95
N ASN A 700 5.19 -10.16 -6.25
CA ASN A 700 4.02 -10.93 -6.64
C ASN A 700 3.46 -10.43 -7.98
N ILE A 701 3.29 -9.11 -8.15
CA ILE A 701 2.84 -8.49 -9.40
C ILE A 701 3.74 -8.90 -10.57
N ARG A 702 5.06 -8.68 -10.46
CA ARG A 702 6.04 -9.09 -11.46
C ARG A 702 5.94 -10.58 -11.75
N ASN A 703 6.16 -11.43 -10.75
CA ASN A 703 6.37 -12.87 -10.98
C ASN A 703 5.11 -13.57 -11.51
N HIS A 704 3.93 -13.14 -11.06
CA HIS A 704 2.66 -13.64 -11.57
C HIS A 704 2.45 -13.17 -13.02
N THR A 705 2.79 -11.91 -13.36
CA THR A 705 2.75 -11.42 -14.76
C THR A 705 3.69 -12.21 -15.67
N LEU A 706 4.90 -12.55 -15.20
CA LEU A 706 5.86 -13.33 -15.97
C LEU A 706 5.33 -14.73 -16.28
N GLN A 707 4.72 -15.41 -15.30
CA GLN A 707 4.12 -16.72 -15.54
C GLN A 707 2.90 -16.63 -16.46
N ALA A 708 2.07 -15.59 -16.33
CA ALA A 708 0.93 -15.33 -17.22
C ALA A 708 1.35 -15.11 -18.68
N ILE A 709 2.49 -14.45 -18.92
CA ILE A 709 3.07 -14.32 -20.27
C ILE A 709 3.57 -15.68 -20.79
N GLU A 710 4.30 -16.45 -19.97
CA GLU A 710 4.89 -17.74 -20.37
C GLU A 710 3.82 -18.79 -20.77
N VAL A 711 2.73 -18.90 -20.00
CA VAL A 711 1.62 -19.84 -20.30
C VAL A 711 0.63 -19.33 -21.36
N GLY A 712 0.80 -18.09 -21.82
CA GLY A 712 -0.14 -17.42 -22.72
C GLY A 712 -1.53 -17.25 -22.11
N ALA A 713 -1.62 -16.73 -20.89
CA ALA A 713 -2.87 -16.33 -20.24
C ALA A 713 -3.56 -15.18 -21.00
N GLU A 714 -4.85 -14.94 -20.73
CA GLU A 714 -5.60 -13.84 -21.36
C GLU A 714 -5.16 -12.47 -20.81
N GLY A 715 -4.51 -12.45 -19.65
CA GLY A 715 -3.93 -11.24 -19.08
C GLY A 715 -3.83 -11.26 -17.57
N MET A 716 -3.94 -10.08 -16.96
CA MET A 716 -3.75 -9.88 -15.52
C MET A 716 -4.74 -8.88 -14.93
N LEU A 717 -5.09 -9.08 -13.65
CA LEU A 717 -5.98 -8.25 -12.86
C LEU A 717 -5.30 -7.83 -11.55
N GLN A 718 -4.90 -6.56 -11.41
CA GLN A 718 -4.30 -6.09 -10.16
C GLN A 718 -5.35 -6.02 -9.05
N THR A 719 -5.23 -6.83 -8.00
CA THR A 719 -6.14 -6.76 -6.84
C THR A 719 -5.68 -5.76 -5.80
N THR A 720 -6.64 -5.06 -5.20
CA THR A 720 -6.45 -4.16 -4.05
C THR A 720 -7.70 -4.15 -3.18
N TRP A 721 -7.51 -3.95 -1.88
CA TRP A 721 -8.52 -3.90 -0.83
C TRP A 721 -8.41 -2.57 -0.04
N ALA A 722 -8.04 -1.50 -0.74
CA ALA A 722 -7.58 -0.25 -0.15
C ALA A 722 -8.69 0.46 0.64
N GLY A 723 -8.68 0.30 1.96
CA GLY A 723 -9.67 0.91 2.87
C GLY A 723 -11.09 0.36 2.79
N PHE A 724 -11.33 -0.72 2.03
CA PHE A 724 -12.66 -1.26 1.68
C PHE A 724 -13.64 -0.21 1.11
N ASN A 725 -13.09 0.87 0.53
CA ASN A 725 -13.81 2.03 0.01
C ASN A 725 -12.76 2.84 -0.78
N PHE A 726 -12.96 3.08 -2.09
CA PHE A 726 -11.93 3.67 -2.97
C PHE A 726 -11.61 5.14 -2.62
N LYS A 727 -10.80 5.34 -1.59
CA LYS A 727 -10.42 6.65 -1.06
C LYS A 727 -8.90 6.79 -1.07
N ILE A 728 -8.40 7.76 -1.82
CA ILE A 728 -6.99 8.12 -1.92
C ILE A 728 -6.73 9.38 -1.10
N ASP A 729 -7.56 10.41 -1.27
CA ASP A 729 -7.38 11.69 -0.59
C ASP A 729 -7.73 11.57 0.92
N GLY A 730 -6.72 11.72 1.77
CA GLY A 730 -6.82 11.55 3.23
C GLY A 730 -6.67 10.12 3.74
N ASN A 731 -6.18 9.20 2.91
CA ASN A 731 -5.97 7.78 3.23
C ASN A 731 -4.51 7.36 2.97
N GLU A 732 -3.54 8.14 3.48
CA GLU A 732 -2.13 7.98 3.12
C GLU A 732 -1.55 6.61 3.51
N GLN A 733 -2.08 5.99 4.57
CA GLN A 733 -1.70 4.65 4.99
C GLN A 733 -2.04 3.57 3.95
N ALA A 734 -3.03 3.77 3.08
CA ALA A 734 -3.40 2.81 2.03
C ALA A 734 -2.68 3.05 0.70
N TRP A 735 -1.89 4.13 0.56
CA TRP A 735 -1.28 4.53 -0.73
C TRP A 735 -0.40 3.45 -1.36
N PHE A 736 0.20 2.56 -0.58
CA PHE A 736 0.97 1.42 -1.10
C PHE A 736 0.17 0.49 -2.02
N GLN A 737 -1.15 0.37 -1.82
CA GLN A 737 -2.02 -0.39 -2.72
C GLN A 737 -2.31 0.36 -4.03
N TYR A 738 -2.41 1.69 -3.99
CA TYR A 738 -2.59 2.48 -5.20
C TYR A 738 -1.30 2.67 -6.01
N TYR A 739 -0.12 2.61 -5.36
CA TYR A 739 1.18 2.51 -6.04
C TYR A 739 1.27 1.24 -6.89
N ALA A 740 0.65 0.13 -6.43
CA ALA A 740 0.62 -1.13 -7.16
C ALA A 740 -0.03 -1.03 -8.53
N TYR A 741 -0.98 -0.09 -8.74
CA TYR A 741 -1.56 0.17 -10.07
C TYR A 741 -0.51 0.58 -11.10
N ILE A 742 0.49 1.37 -10.70
CA ILE A 742 1.58 1.80 -11.58
C ILE A 742 2.53 0.64 -11.87
N THR A 743 2.85 -0.16 -10.85
CA THR A 743 3.65 -1.39 -10.95
C THR A 743 3.01 -2.40 -11.91
N ALA A 744 1.71 -2.65 -11.72
CA ALA A 744 0.89 -3.51 -12.56
C ALA A 744 0.83 -3.01 -14.01
N ALA A 745 0.47 -1.75 -14.20
CA ALA A 745 0.41 -1.12 -15.50
C ALA A 745 1.72 -1.26 -16.28
N HIS A 746 2.86 -1.05 -15.60
CA HIS A 746 4.16 -1.31 -16.16
C HIS A 746 4.29 -2.77 -16.61
N TYR A 747 4.30 -3.75 -15.69
CA TYR A 747 4.61 -5.15 -16.05
C TYR A 747 3.60 -5.76 -17.03
N PHE A 748 2.29 -5.49 -16.88
CA PHE A 748 1.23 -6.04 -17.72
C PHE A 748 1.36 -5.58 -19.19
N TRP A 749 1.91 -4.38 -19.41
CA TRP A 749 2.18 -3.85 -20.75
C TRP A 749 3.59 -4.19 -21.25
N SER A 750 4.63 -3.96 -20.44
CA SER A 750 6.03 -4.09 -20.87
C SER A 750 6.48 -5.54 -20.97
N GLY A 751 6.05 -6.42 -20.06
CA GLY A 751 6.64 -7.75 -19.86
C GLY A 751 8.09 -7.71 -19.35
N ASP A 752 8.46 -6.62 -18.65
CA ASP A 752 9.81 -6.40 -18.13
C ASP A 752 10.23 -7.51 -17.15
N GLN A 753 11.51 -7.87 -17.23
CA GLN A 753 12.15 -8.94 -16.47
C GLN A 753 13.03 -8.39 -15.33
N SER A 754 13.21 -7.08 -15.23
CA SER A 754 13.93 -6.42 -14.12
C SER A 754 13.23 -6.69 -12.78
N ALA A 755 13.97 -6.70 -11.66
CA ALA A 755 13.35 -6.71 -10.34
C ALA A 755 12.69 -5.34 -10.01
N PRO A 756 11.70 -5.28 -9.11
CA PRO A 756 11.03 -4.01 -8.79
C PRO A 756 11.95 -2.90 -8.26
N ASP A 757 13.05 -3.25 -7.61
CA ASP A 757 14.08 -2.33 -7.11
C ASP A 757 15.22 -2.04 -8.13
N GLU A 758 15.17 -2.69 -9.30
CA GLU A 758 16.04 -2.43 -10.46
C GLU A 758 15.36 -1.51 -11.51
N LEU A 759 14.07 -1.22 -11.36
CA LEU A 759 13.32 -0.36 -12.28
C LEU A 759 13.92 1.06 -12.35
N PRO A 760 13.99 1.69 -13.55
CA PRO A 760 14.57 3.03 -13.71
C PRO A 760 13.67 4.16 -13.16
N PHE A 761 12.51 3.82 -12.60
CA PHE A 761 11.55 4.73 -11.99
C PHE A 761 10.97 4.09 -10.72
N ARG A 762 10.36 4.91 -9.87
CA ARG A 762 9.72 4.47 -8.63
C ARG A 762 8.20 4.59 -8.76
N PRO A 763 7.42 3.50 -8.62
CA PRO A 763 5.96 3.52 -8.75
C PRO A 763 5.28 4.56 -7.84
N GLN A 764 5.85 4.81 -6.66
CA GLN A 764 5.36 5.80 -5.69
C GLN A 764 5.46 7.23 -6.24
N ASP A 765 6.63 7.64 -6.74
CA ASP A 765 6.86 8.98 -7.30
C ASP A 765 5.95 9.23 -8.52
N ALA A 766 5.81 8.21 -9.36
CA ALA A 766 4.93 8.23 -10.52
C ALA A 766 3.44 8.35 -10.12
N PHE A 767 3.01 7.65 -9.07
CA PHE A 767 1.66 7.78 -8.52
C PHE A 767 1.41 9.18 -7.94
N LEU A 768 2.26 9.72 -7.05
CA LEU A 768 2.00 11.04 -6.46
C LEU A 768 1.97 12.12 -7.54
N LYS A 769 2.89 12.06 -8.52
CA LYS A 769 2.89 12.98 -9.67
C LYS A 769 1.64 12.88 -10.52
N ALA A 770 1.13 11.68 -10.79
CA ALA A 770 -0.07 11.47 -11.59
C ALA A 770 -1.37 11.79 -10.83
N TRP A 771 -1.41 11.58 -9.52
CA TRP A 771 -2.58 11.86 -8.69
C TRP A 771 -2.65 13.31 -8.24
N PHE A 772 -1.68 13.78 -7.43
CA PHE A 772 -1.72 15.10 -6.81
C PHE A 772 -1.41 16.23 -7.79
N GLY A 773 -0.61 15.95 -8.83
CA GLY A 773 -0.52 16.82 -10.01
C GLY A 773 0.21 18.15 -9.77
N ASP A 774 1.31 18.13 -9.04
CA ASP A 774 2.19 19.30 -8.87
C ASP A 774 2.52 19.91 -10.23
N ARG A 775 2.15 21.18 -10.41
CA ARG A 775 2.45 21.94 -11.63
C ARG A 775 3.95 22.25 -11.65
N PRO A 776 4.73 21.65 -12.57
CA PRO A 776 6.19 21.76 -12.52
C PRO A 776 6.64 23.19 -12.79
N LEU A 777 7.78 23.57 -12.19
CA LEU A 777 8.28 24.94 -12.25
C LEU A 777 8.71 25.29 -13.67
N ARG A 778 8.21 26.41 -14.22
CA ARG A 778 8.41 26.81 -15.63
C ARG A 778 9.47 27.87 -15.88
N GLN A 779 9.78 28.63 -14.84
CA GLN A 779 10.82 29.66 -14.85
C GLN A 779 11.50 29.64 -13.48
N PRO A 780 12.81 29.91 -13.39
CA PRO A 780 13.49 29.99 -12.11
C PRO A 780 12.81 30.96 -11.13
N LYS A 781 12.78 30.60 -9.85
CA LYS A 781 12.35 31.49 -8.77
C LYS A 781 13.57 32.00 -8.02
N GLU A 782 13.59 33.31 -7.77
CA GLU A 782 14.50 33.91 -6.80
C GLU A 782 14.16 33.47 -5.37
N GLY A 783 15.16 33.47 -4.49
CA GLY A 783 15.03 33.06 -3.10
C GLY A 783 16.33 33.29 -2.32
N PHE A 784 16.55 32.50 -1.28
CA PHE A 784 17.73 32.61 -0.43
C PHE A 784 18.09 31.28 0.27
N PHE A 785 19.38 31.08 0.51
CA PHE A 785 19.87 30.04 1.42
C PHE A 785 19.91 30.55 2.86
N VAL A 786 19.58 29.69 3.81
CA VAL A 786 19.73 29.91 5.27
C VAL A 786 20.94 29.11 5.76
N ASP A 787 21.94 29.76 6.36
CA ASP A 787 23.13 29.04 6.85
C ASP A 787 22.86 28.34 8.20
N LEU A 788 22.75 27.01 8.16
CA LEU A 788 22.58 26.16 9.35
C LEU A 788 23.89 25.85 10.09
N SER A 789 25.06 26.19 9.54
CA SER A 789 26.38 25.91 10.14
C SER A 789 26.53 26.36 11.60
N PRO A 790 25.94 27.49 12.06
CA PRO A 790 26.03 27.92 13.46
C PRO A 790 25.29 27.03 14.47
N VAL A 791 24.35 26.18 14.03
CA VAL A 791 23.60 25.24 14.90
C VAL A 791 23.88 23.77 14.59
N ALA A 792 24.54 23.48 13.47
CA ALA A 792 24.88 22.12 13.06
C ALA A 792 25.76 21.43 14.12
N ASN A 793 25.42 20.17 14.44
CA ASN A 793 26.03 19.39 15.53
C ASN A 793 26.47 17.97 15.10
N ARG A 794 26.38 17.65 13.80
CA ARG A 794 26.71 16.33 13.23
C ARG A 794 27.36 16.44 11.85
N SER A 795 28.35 15.60 11.57
CA SER A 795 28.84 15.37 10.20
C SER A 795 27.95 14.33 9.49
N LEU A 796 28.05 14.26 8.16
CA LEU A 796 27.45 13.17 7.37
C LEU A 796 28.30 11.89 7.38
N SER A 797 29.57 11.98 7.78
CA SER A 797 30.50 10.83 7.83
C SER A 797 30.84 10.44 9.26
N ASP A 798 31.09 9.15 9.48
CA ASP A 798 31.65 8.61 10.71
C ASP A 798 33.19 8.53 10.62
N ASP A 799 33.85 8.63 11.79
CA ASP A 799 35.27 8.31 11.99
C ASP A 799 35.44 7.15 13.01
N GLY A 800 34.34 6.65 13.56
CA GLY A 800 34.28 5.48 14.45
C GLY A 800 32.89 5.26 15.07
N PRO A 801 32.64 4.11 15.73
CA PRO A 801 31.36 3.81 16.34
C PRO A 801 30.93 4.86 17.38
N GLY A 802 29.67 5.33 17.26
CA GLY A 802 29.10 6.36 18.12
C GLY A 802 29.49 7.81 17.79
N ALA A 803 30.37 8.05 16.82
CA ALA A 803 30.71 9.39 16.32
C ALA A 803 29.84 9.77 15.10
N GLY A 804 30.23 10.81 14.36
CA GLY A 804 29.63 11.21 13.09
C GLY A 804 28.10 11.27 13.04
N TRP A 805 27.53 10.61 12.05
CA TRP A 805 26.14 10.45 11.61
C TRP A 805 25.22 9.89 12.71
N PHE A 806 24.82 8.61 12.60
CA PHE A 806 24.11 7.85 13.63
C PHE A 806 25.00 6.89 14.41
N GLY A 807 26.32 7.01 14.25
CA GLY A 807 27.32 6.24 14.99
C GLY A 807 27.37 4.76 14.62
N TYR A 808 26.89 4.38 13.43
CA TYR A 808 26.94 3.01 12.92
C TYR A 808 28.30 2.63 12.31
N GLY A 809 29.24 3.58 12.19
CA GLY A 809 30.57 3.42 11.61
C GLY A 809 30.62 3.74 10.11
N GLU A 810 31.84 3.93 9.58
CA GLU A 810 32.14 4.43 8.22
C GLU A 810 31.46 3.65 7.07
N SER A 811 30.98 2.42 7.33
CA SER A 811 30.28 1.60 6.34
C SER A 811 28.78 1.93 6.19
N LEU A 812 28.18 2.62 7.16
CA LEU A 812 26.75 2.90 7.27
C LEU A 812 26.45 4.39 7.48
N ASP A 813 27.34 5.26 7.00
CA ASP A 813 27.23 6.71 7.03
C ASP A 813 26.73 7.31 5.70
N LEU A 814 26.69 8.65 5.62
CA LEU A 814 26.42 9.42 4.40
C LEU A 814 27.68 10.03 3.77
N SER A 815 28.84 9.36 3.87
CA SER A 815 30.04 9.72 3.07
C SER A 815 29.81 9.67 1.55
N SER A 816 28.77 8.97 1.09
CA SER A 816 28.33 8.89 -0.32
C SER A 816 27.40 10.03 -0.76
N PHE A 817 27.04 10.97 0.11
CA PHE A 817 26.18 12.10 -0.25
C PHE A 817 26.93 13.11 -1.16
N PRO A 818 26.38 13.50 -2.32
CA PRO A 818 27.04 14.37 -3.29
C PRO A 818 26.97 15.84 -2.87
N ALA A 819 27.84 16.27 -1.96
CA ALA A 819 27.87 17.65 -1.45
C ALA A 819 28.49 18.68 -2.43
N ASP A 820 29.09 18.23 -3.53
CA ASP A 820 29.50 19.06 -4.67
C ASP A 820 28.32 19.44 -5.59
N ARG A 821 27.22 18.69 -5.51
CA ARG A 821 25.96 18.96 -6.20
C ARG A 821 25.09 19.88 -5.33
N ASP A 822 24.58 20.97 -5.93
CA ASP A 822 23.74 21.94 -5.23
C ASP A 822 22.26 21.94 -5.63
N LEU A 823 21.82 21.07 -6.55
CA LEU A 823 20.45 21.00 -7.08
C LEU A 823 19.81 19.61 -6.92
N PHE A 824 18.74 19.53 -6.14
CA PHE A 824 18.01 18.30 -5.79
C PHE A 824 16.53 18.44 -6.13
N GLY A 825 16.02 17.61 -7.05
CA GLY A 825 14.76 17.91 -7.73
C GLY A 825 14.85 19.25 -8.47
N GLU A 826 13.93 20.17 -8.16
CA GLU A 826 13.95 21.56 -8.62
C GLU A 826 14.64 22.52 -7.61
N THR A 827 14.97 22.04 -6.40
CA THR A 827 15.36 22.85 -5.23
C THR A 827 16.87 22.92 -5.06
N ARG A 828 17.44 24.12 -4.83
CA ARG A 828 18.86 24.23 -4.47
C ARG A 828 19.11 24.06 -2.97
N PHE A 829 20.14 23.29 -2.63
CA PHE A 829 20.67 23.14 -1.27
C PHE A 829 22.21 23.21 -1.30
N GLN A 830 22.81 24.09 -0.50
CA GLN A 830 24.27 24.22 -0.39
C GLN A 830 24.77 23.51 0.87
N ILE A 831 25.30 22.30 0.70
CA ILE A 831 25.67 21.38 1.78
C ILE A 831 27.20 21.26 1.84
N LYS A 832 27.78 21.41 3.03
CA LYS A 832 29.23 21.26 3.24
C LYS A 832 29.51 19.82 3.67
N SER A 833 30.09 18.98 2.81
CA SER A 833 30.75 17.76 3.29
C SER A 833 32.02 18.11 4.06
N ASN A 834 32.37 17.27 5.04
CA ASN A 834 33.71 16.74 5.33
C ASN A 834 33.76 16.18 6.76
N ARG A 835 34.74 15.31 7.04
CA ARG A 835 34.95 14.68 8.37
C ARG A 835 35.11 15.71 9.49
N ASP A 836 35.74 16.85 9.21
CA ASP A 836 36.07 17.88 10.21
C ASP A 836 34.94 18.88 10.52
N HIS A 837 33.76 18.74 9.90
CA HIS A 837 32.71 19.76 9.91
C HIS A 837 31.32 19.21 10.25
N ASN A 838 30.56 19.98 11.03
CA ASN A 838 29.15 19.71 11.24
C ASN A 838 28.35 20.19 10.02
N SER A 839 27.79 19.23 9.29
CA SER A 839 26.98 19.41 8.07
C SER A 839 25.48 19.41 8.37
N ALA A 840 25.05 18.78 9.47
CA ALA A 840 23.66 18.53 9.81
C ALA A 840 23.31 18.99 11.23
N LEU A 841 22.04 19.34 11.44
CA LEU A 841 21.42 19.58 12.74
C LEU A 841 20.57 18.36 13.11
N ILE A 842 20.85 17.77 14.28
CA ILE A 842 20.02 16.74 14.90
C ILE A 842 19.50 17.24 16.24
N LEU A 843 18.20 17.08 16.47
CA LEU A 843 17.53 17.41 17.74
C LEU A 843 17.57 16.24 18.73
N SER A 844 17.33 16.53 20.01
CA SER A 844 17.40 15.56 21.12
C SER A 844 16.26 14.54 21.12
N GLY A 845 16.48 13.36 20.55
CA GLY A 845 15.63 12.16 20.69
C GLY A 845 16.15 11.17 21.75
N ARG A 846 15.32 10.19 22.12
CA ARG A 846 15.65 9.16 23.14
C ARG A 846 16.64 8.09 22.67
N LEU A 847 16.82 7.93 21.36
CA LEU A 847 17.66 6.89 20.74
C LEU A 847 18.86 7.49 19.97
N ASN A 848 19.23 8.74 20.27
CA ASN A 848 20.34 9.43 19.61
C ASN A 848 21.69 8.73 19.90
N PRO A 849 22.67 8.82 18.99
CA PRO A 849 24.02 8.32 19.22
C PRO A 849 24.77 9.19 20.24
N LYS A 850 25.99 8.80 20.59
CA LYS A 850 26.80 9.49 21.61
C LYS A 850 27.07 10.96 21.25
N GLY A 851 26.84 11.86 22.21
CA GLY A 851 27.12 13.30 22.08
C GLY A 851 25.98 14.18 22.61
N THR A 852 26.01 15.47 22.28
CA THR A 852 25.11 16.48 22.86
C THR A 852 24.18 17.07 21.79
N PHE A 853 22.88 17.15 22.09
CA PHE A 853 21.85 17.60 21.14
C PHE A 853 20.87 18.58 21.79
N PRO A 854 20.46 19.65 21.08
CA PRO A 854 19.46 20.58 21.59
C PRO A 854 18.04 20.00 21.47
N ARG A 855 17.13 20.35 22.39
CA ARG A 855 15.69 20.07 22.22
C ARG A 855 15.06 21.00 21.17
N GLN A 856 15.56 22.22 21.06
CA GLN A 856 15.11 23.25 20.11
C GLN A 856 16.31 23.99 19.49
N ALA A 857 16.23 24.28 18.19
CA ALA A 857 17.17 25.17 17.51
C ALA A 857 16.43 26.41 17.00
N THR A 858 16.81 27.60 17.46
CA THR A 858 16.18 28.87 17.10
C THR A 858 17.08 29.66 16.15
N LEU A 859 16.59 29.90 14.93
CA LEU A 859 17.30 30.66 13.90
C LEU A 859 16.72 32.08 13.85
N THR A 860 17.54 33.08 14.15
CA THR A 860 17.13 34.49 14.13
C THR A 860 17.75 35.24 12.96
N PHE A 861 16.94 35.99 12.23
CA PHE A 861 17.38 36.75 11.06
C PHE A 861 17.78 38.18 11.43
N ALA A 862 18.62 38.81 10.61
CA ALA A 862 19.11 40.16 10.89
C ALA A 862 18.07 41.28 10.68
N TYR A 863 17.01 40.97 9.94
CA TYR A 863 15.86 41.80 9.56
C TYR A 863 14.71 40.86 9.18
N GLY A 864 13.48 41.38 9.03
CA GLY A 864 12.35 40.59 8.53
C GLY A 864 12.55 40.16 7.08
N ILE A 865 12.17 38.92 6.75
CA ILE A 865 12.29 38.31 5.42
C ILE A 865 10.88 37.90 4.96
N THR A 866 10.65 37.95 3.66
CA THR A 866 9.42 37.44 3.03
C THR A 866 9.77 36.19 2.22
N ALA A 867 8.98 35.12 2.37
CA ALA A 867 9.02 33.91 1.58
C ALA A 867 7.58 33.45 1.28
N SER A 868 7.34 32.87 0.11
CA SER A 868 6.07 32.20 -0.22
C SER A 868 6.09 30.71 0.11
N GLU A 869 7.28 30.11 0.08
CA GLU A 869 7.54 28.72 0.42
C GLU A 869 8.93 28.60 1.08
N LEU A 870 9.11 27.59 1.93
CA LEU A 870 10.40 27.22 2.53
C LEU A 870 10.64 25.72 2.31
N HIS A 871 11.90 25.36 2.08
CA HIS A 871 12.31 24.00 1.71
C HIS A 871 13.35 23.46 2.70
N PHE A 872 13.12 22.26 3.21
CA PHE A 872 13.92 21.64 4.27
C PHE A 872 14.39 20.25 3.85
N LEU A 873 15.67 20.12 3.50
CA LEU A 873 16.27 18.80 3.30
C LEU A 873 16.33 18.06 4.64
N SER A 874 15.51 17.02 4.80
CA SER A 874 15.22 16.41 6.10
C SER A 874 14.96 14.90 6.00
N ALA A 875 15.14 14.21 7.13
CA ALA A 875 14.79 12.81 7.36
C ALA A 875 14.76 12.50 8.87
N SER A 876 14.14 11.40 9.26
CA SER A 876 14.20 10.85 10.62
C SER A 876 15.40 9.90 10.78
N PRO A 877 16.14 9.95 11.90
CA PRO A 877 17.19 8.99 12.26
C PRO A 877 16.81 7.51 12.10
N LEU A 878 15.56 7.20 12.43
CA LEU A 878 15.03 5.85 12.69
C LEU A 878 13.53 5.84 12.38
N ALA A 879 12.96 4.65 12.20
CA ALA A 879 11.50 4.51 12.12
C ALA A 879 10.82 4.93 13.43
N GLY A 880 9.83 5.82 13.32
CA GLY A 880 8.95 6.21 14.44
C GLY A 880 7.80 5.22 14.62
N ASN A 881 6.69 5.73 15.14
CA ASN A 881 5.38 5.11 15.03
C ASN A 881 4.56 5.86 13.97
N GLU A 882 3.76 5.15 13.19
CA GLU A 882 2.93 5.77 12.15
C GLU A 882 1.98 6.83 12.71
N LEU A 883 1.93 7.97 12.02
CA LEU A 883 1.16 9.16 12.41
C LEU A 883 1.54 9.79 13.77
N GLU A 884 2.65 9.37 14.40
CA GLU A 884 3.18 10.04 15.59
C GLU A 884 3.85 11.37 15.22
N LYS A 885 3.54 12.42 15.98
CA LYS A 885 4.23 13.72 15.89
C LYS A 885 5.60 13.62 16.55
N ILE A 886 6.65 13.43 15.74
CA ILE A 886 8.04 13.35 16.22
C ILE A 886 8.74 14.71 16.33
N GLY A 887 8.12 15.78 15.83
CA GLY A 887 8.67 17.14 15.94
C GLY A 887 7.75 18.24 15.38
N ALA A 888 8.30 19.44 15.23
CA ALA A 888 7.67 20.55 14.52
C ALA A 888 8.73 21.55 14.02
N ILE A 889 8.39 22.31 12.98
CA ILE A 889 9.09 23.52 12.55
C ILE A 889 8.12 24.69 12.78
N GLU A 890 8.59 25.75 13.43
CA GLU A 890 7.81 26.96 13.73
C GLU A 890 8.37 28.16 12.97
N ILE A 891 7.53 28.78 12.14
CA ILE A 891 7.84 29.98 11.36
C ILE A 891 7.22 31.16 12.10
N VAL A 892 8.05 31.95 12.80
CA VAL A 892 7.60 33.12 13.58
C VAL A 892 7.69 34.39 12.73
N TYR A 893 6.58 35.10 12.59
CA TYR A 893 6.45 36.33 11.81
C TYR A 893 6.88 37.56 12.60
N THR A 894 7.15 38.67 11.90
CA THR A 894 7.60 39.94 12.52
C THR A 894 6.56 40.63 13.41
N ASP A 895 5.31 40.18 13.40
CA ASP A 895 4.23 40.64 14.29
C ASP A 895 4.01 39.72 15.50
N SER A 896 4.89 38.72 15.68
CA SER A 896 4.83 37.67 16.71
C SER A 896 3.67 36.68 16.56
N THR A 897 3.01 36.61 15.40
CA THR A 897 2.25 35.41 15.02
C THR A 897 3.19 34.28 14.58
N ALA A 898 2.71 33.05 14.49
CA ALA A 898 3.50 31.91 14.03
C ALA A 898 2.67 30.91 13.22
N ALA A 899 3.32 30.24 12.26
CA ALA A 899 2.81 29.05 11.57
C ALA A 899 3.61 27.82 12.04
N THR A 900 2.92 26.69 12.27
CA THR A 900 3.56 25.45 12.73
C THR A 900 3.38 24.34 11.69
N LEU A 901 4.50 23.85 11.15
CA LEU A 901 4.56 22.61 10.38
C LEU A 901 4.87 21.46 11.33
N GLU A 902 3.87 20.62 11.62
CA GLU A 902 4.05 19.43 12.47
C GLU A 902 4.78 18.33 11.68
N LEU A 903 5.80 17.71 12.28
CA LEU A 903 6.54 16.61 11.68
C LEU A 903 5.93 15.29 12.16
N ILE A 904 5.20 14.63 11.27
CA ILE A 904 4.37 13.45 11.52
C ILE A 904 4.94 12.26 10.75
N TYR A 905 5.42 11.25 11.49
CA TYR A 905 6.08 10.10 10.89
C TYR A 905 5.14 9.31 9.96
N GLY A 906 5.63 8.96 8.77
CA GLY A 906 4.83 8.28 7.74
C GLY A 906 3.93 9.20 6.91
N ARG A 907 3.85 10.51 7.23
CA ARG A 907 3.09 11.53 6.45
C ARG A 907 4.00 12.56 5.78
N ASN A 908 4.88 13.21 6.53
CA ASN A 908 5.75 14.29 6.03
C ASN A 908 7.17 14.27 6.64
N ILE A 909 7.53 13.18 7.32
CA ILE A 909 8.89 12.86 7.72
C ILE A 909 9.03 11.34 7.77
N PHE A 910 10.14 10.81 7.28
CA PHE A 910 10.35 9.40 7.00
C PHE A 910 11.74 8.97 7.48
N ALA A 911 11.94 7.70 7.83
CA ALA A 911 13.27 7.22 8.25
C ALA A 911 14.25 7.19 7.07
N LEU A 912 15.54 7.29 7.34
CA LEU A 912 16.57 7.35 6.27
C LEU A 912 16.58 6.14 5.32
N ASN A 913 16.14 4.97 5.78
CA ASN A 913 15.96 3.75 5.00
C ASN A 913 14.48 3.43 4.66
N ASP A 914 13.58 4.39 4.89
CA ASP A 914 12.21 4.39 4.39
C ASP A 914 12.22 4.92 2.94
N ASP A 915 11.33 4.45 2.09
CA ASP A 915 11.21 4.90 0.69
C ASP A 915 9.90 5.64 0.42
N ARG A 916 9.03 5.75 1.42
CA ARG A 916 7.74 6.43 1.30
C ARG A 916 7.92 7.94 1.13
N ILE A 917 6.87 8.57 0.64
CA ILE A 917 6.84 9.97 0.21
C ILE A 917 5.52 10.60 0.65
N GLY A 918 5.58 11.87 1.05
CA GLY A 918 4.43 12.64 1.48
C GLY A 918 3.97 13.58 0.39
N ARG A 919 2.70 14.02 0.47
CA ARG A 919 2.13 15.06 -0.40
C ARG A 919 3.07 16.28 -0.50
N ASP A 920 3.50 16.79 0.64
CA ASP A 920 4.32 18.00 0.75
C ASP A 920 5.80 17.64 1.00
N THR A 921 6.23 16.42 0.64
CA THR A 921 7.51 15.83 1.08
C THR A 921 8.03 14.80 0.06
N ARG A 922 8.74 15.30 -0.95
CA ARG A 922 9.30 14.51 -2.06
C ARG A 922 10.72 14.03 -1.76
N ILE A 923 11.14 12.89 -2.30
CA ILE A 923 12.55 12.46 -2.21
C ILE A 923 13.41 13.40 -3.07
N ALA A 924 14.36 14.07 -2.41
CA ALA A 924 15.32 15.00 -3.01
C ALA A 924 16.57 14.27 -3.52
N TRP A 925 16.98 13.24 -2.78
CA TRP A 925 18.13 12.41 -3.07
C TRP A 925 17.89 10.96 -2.65
N THR A 926 18.40 10.04 -3.45
CA THR A 926 18.51 8.60 -3.14
C THR A 926 19.95 8.18 -3.41
N GLY A 927 20.50 7.36 -2.53
CA GLY A 927 21.82 6.75 -2.69
C GLY A 927 21.93 5.46 -1.89
N ARG A 928 23.17 5.01 -1.69
CA ARG A 928 23.50 3.86 -0.84
C ARG A 928 24.70 4.18 0.04
N THR A 929 24.76 3.59 1.23
CA THR A 929 25.95 3.62 2.09
C THR A 929 27.09 2.80 1.47
N ALA A 930 28.30 2.87 2.03
CA ALA A 930 29.42 2.02 1.57
C ALA A 930 29.16 0.50 1.78
N ALA A 931 28.27 0.11 2.69
CA ALA A 931 27.77 -1.26 2.86
C ALA A 931 26.60 -1.61 1.91
N GLY A 932 26.16 -0.69 1.04
CA GLY A 932 25.10 -0.92 0.05
C GLY A 932 23.66 -0.74 0.56
N ALA A 933 23.46 -0.37 1.84
CA ALA A 933 22.15 -0.06 2.39
C ALA A 933 21.54 1.17 1.70
N GLY A 934 20.26 1.13 1.35
CA GLY A 934 19.57 2.27 0.73
C GLY A 934 19.43 3.44 1.69
N VAL A 935 19.65 4.67 1.21
CA VAL A 935 19.40 5.88 1.99
C VAL A 935 18.74 6.95 1.13
N HIS A 936 17.74 7.62 1.69
CA HIS A 936 16.96 8.67 1.06
C HIS A 936 16.99 9.96 1.92
N LEU A 937 16.80 11.11 1.29
CA LEU A 937 16.59 12.41 1.95
C LEU A 937 15.46 13.15 1.24
N TRP A 938 14.59 13.84 2.00
CA TRP A 938 13.39 14.47 1.48
C TRP A 938 13.48 16.00 1.45
N ASP A 939 12.97 16.59 0.39
CA ASP A 939 12.65 18.01 0.27
C ASP A 939 11.25 18.22 0.87
N LEU A 940 11.22 18.50 2.18
CA LEU A 940 10.00 18.86 2.91
C LEU A 940 9.66 20.32 2.62
N LYS A 941 8.45 20.56 2.10
CA LYS A 941 7.96 21.88 1.76
C LYS A 941 7.06 22.46 2.84
N TRP A 942 7.22 23.76 3.09
CA TRP A 942 6.23 24.61 3.75
C TRP A 942 5.75 25.69 2.78
N GLU A 943 4.46 26.03 2.82
CA GLU A 943 3.85 27.14 2.08
C GLU A 943 3.19 28.12 3.06
N ASN A 944 3.18 29.42 2.69
CA ASN A 944 2.76 30.55 3.54
C ASN A 944 1.32 31.04 3.28
#